data_AF-A0A964AF64-F1
#
_entry.id   AF-A0A964AF64-F1
#
_cell.length_a   1.000
_cell.length_b   1.000
_cell.length_c   1.000
_cell.angle_alpha   90.00
_cell.angle_beta   90.00
_cell.angle_gamma   90.00
#
_symmetry.space_group_name_H-M   'P 1'
#
loop_
_entity.id
_entity.type
_entity.pdbx_description
1 polymer ?
#
loop_
_entity_poly.entity_id
_entity_poly.type
_entity_poly.pdbx_seq_one_letter_code
_entity_poly.pdbx_strand_id
1 'polypeptide(L)'
;MRPRFADMARRASLRAALGALTLLALRCGSDGGASGDGSPLRHDDRLAVGLMMPLGAGPGLEAAGVDLREGMAAIAGVPATPPGKASSAIVVRVVTGEATAPLGDQGFRLTSTRDLAEAPGLPAILVECQAEIGCMYGLYTIAADLGVRYVHPEQTVFPEAPDARLPVGYDGHDEVPHFALRGFHEHTQHPIVMSDVLLRPNVPGFREMASRYLRWLARNRQNVLYFHLLKTVDMAAWTPWMQDITSEARGLGIGLGAVIGFADQQQNAFKMIRDDDIDPATGQRRPDEEQIARALDRVLASGLSYVGFQIGTSEFTKPPDGAVLGWLDAATRHVTEAWPDVRAFAWIHITCGLEADSGQPFYHLPLQAPDALGAFVHTTMFYTLTAPAPVYDCEDFTHQLDFLDAASGERPLVFFPETAWWLGFDDNVPLTLPITGWSRAHDVQVELAPYEVEGHVTFSTGREWGYWMYDHHLTRLTWDADVSWEDYLDWIEPVFGDGGEALMTAERAWTDLQRKWFYDTNPLLIFYLSGELPQDEIGAQAGILARRPKLAYRTVRDMDDATFAAWQTTDLDALRAMLADHEAVLAALPADSGLGKPQQLELRAELRESLELYVDRIQQAIALYESVAQARAWKLASAAEDASGMAAAKQAAEAALARAQAVTARVLPVLKAAESRYRYPVELLAREKPASLTSYPFGYLAQTSTGYFWTRRDEQLAAFLEATFTAGQQSESWETAPAKVFVTDADHVTLTQPENPVAGGIITSFMPRILMGGVEVDPGLGTMTLVVAEDTDQSGLPDPDTETAVSGTFDATTFTAQGTEQPIRVHDSAGTMLGTLRIQQPAWTIAQTVDASKVATLTTADLAGSIATENLVDIVLSVGGIDREGVENLVKSIYGVDPADPLPASLPFAMRFDLTPL
;
A
#
# COMPACT_ATOMS: atom_id res chain seq x y z
N MET A 1 -19.98 0.32 28.28
CA MET A 1 -20.16 -0.86 29.16
C MET A 1 -18.99 -1.81 28.94
N ARG A 2 -18.15 -2.01 29.96
CA ARG A 2 -17.15 -3.10 30.10
C ARG A 2 -17.53 -3.88 31.39
N PRO A 3 -17.13 -5.15 31.62
CA PRO A 3 -16.05 -5.89 30.96
C PRO A 3 -16.34 -7.38 30.62
N ARG A 4 -15.62 -7.91 29.62
CA ARG A 4 -15.14 -9.30 29.58
C ARG A 4 -13.81 -9.36 28.83
N PHE A 5 -12.71 -9.15 29.55
CA PHE A 5 -11.36 -9.52 29.12
C PHE A 5 -10.57 -9.91 30.38
N ALA A 6 -10.74 -11.16 30.78
CA ALA A 6 -9.97 -11.80 31.85
C ALA A 6 -10.16 -13.32 31.78
N ASP A 7 -9.67 -13.99 30.73
CA ASP A 7 -9.42 -15.45 30.81
C ASP A 7 -8.36 -16.03 29.84
N MET A 8 -7.75 -15.26 28.94
CA MET A 8 -6.69 -15.80 28.07
C MET A 8 -5.29 -15.85 28.70
N ALA A 9 -5.07 -15.23 29.87
CA ALA A 9 -3.75 -15.16 30.51
C ALA A 9 -3.36 -16.36 31.40
N ARG A 10 -4.08 -17.50 31.36
CA ARG A 10 -3.83 -18.65 32.27
C ARG A 10 -3.45 -19.98 31.62
N ARG A 11 -3.16 -20.03 30.31
CA ARG A 11 -2.73 -21.29 29.64
C ARG A 11 -1.32 -21.29 29.02
N ALA A 12 -0.51 -20.26 29.26
CA ALA A 12 0.87 -20.18 28.75
C ALA A 12 1.98 -20.53 29.77
N SER A 13 1.65 -20.88 31.02
CA SER A 13 2.65 -21.02 32.10
C SER A 13 2.83 -22.46 32.61
N LEU A 14 3.13 -23.42 31.73
CA LEU A 14 3.52 -24.77 32.18
C LEU A 14 4.40 -25.55 31.18
N ARG A 15 5.39 -24.91 30.54
CA ARG A 15 6.48 -25.59 29.80
C ARG A 15 7.87 -24.95 29.90
N ALA A 16 8.10 -24.08 30.89
CA ALA A 16 9.38 -23.38 31.09
C ALA A 16 10.06 -23.68 32.45
N ALA A 17 10.06 -24.95 32.86
CA ALA A 17 10.75 -25.36 34.08
C ALA A 17 11.31 -26.78 33.95
N LEU A 18 12.40 -26.94 33.19
CA LEU A 18 13.47 -27.92 33.44
C LEU A 18 14.56 -27.74 32.37
N GLY A 19 15.74 -27.24 32.74
CA GLY A 19 16.88 -27.26 31.82
C GLY A 19 17.92 -26.15 31.97
N ALA A 20 18.25 -25.69 33.18
CA ALA A 20 19.41 -24.84 33.39
C ALA A 20 20.13 -25.23 34.67
N LEU A 21 21.10 -26.15 34.56
CA LEU A 21 22.21 -26.21 35.49
C LEU A 21 23.39 -27.01 34.91
N THR A 22 24.54 -26.35 34.92
CA THR A 22 25.92 -26.87 34.92
C THR A 22 26.68 -26.80 33.59
N LEU A 23 27.44 -25.72 33.41
CA LEU A 23 28.70 -25.75 32.66
C LEU A 23 29.64 -24.65 33.16
N LEU A 24 30.61 -25.04 33.99
CA LEU A 24 31.86 -24.31 34.10
C LEU A 24 33.02 -25.27 34.42
N ALA A 25 34.02 -25.20 33.54
CA ALA A 25 35.44 -25.53 33.71
C ALA A 25 35.86 -27.00 33.93
N LEU A 26 36.64 -27.55 32.99
CA LEU A 26 38.09 -27.79 33.16
C LEU A 26 38.76 -28.37 31.90
N ARG A 27 39.93 -27.80 31.56
CA ARG A 27 40.94 -28.31 30.64
C ARG A 27 41.83 -29.37 31.32
N CYS A 28 42.30 -30.35 30.52
CA CYS A 28 43.61 -31.04 30.51
C CYS A 28 43.59 -32.59 30.63
N GLY A 29 44.39 -33.24 29.76
CA GLY A 29 44.89 -34.63 29.80
C GLY A 29 44.24 -35.54 28.74
N SER A 30 44.85 -35.81 27.58
CA SER A 30 45.98 -36.71 27.22
C SER A 30 45.65 -38.21 27.16
N ASP A 31 46.10 -38.84 26.06
CA ASP A 31 46.16 -40.28 25.70
C ASP A 31 44.83 -40.96 25.35
N GLY A 32 44.66 -41.77 24.30
CA GLY A 32 45.52 -42.37 23.30
C GLY A 32 44.82 -43.65 22.79
N GLY A 33 44.64 -43.84 21.47
CA GLY A 33 44.06 -45.08 20.93
C GLY A 33 43.56 -45.00 19.49
N ALA A 34 44.36 -45.52 18.55
CA ALA A 34 44.03 -45.81 17.16
C ALA A 34 42.83 -46.80 17.06
N SER A 35 42.12 -47.02 15.95
CA SER A 35 42.42 -46.96 14.53
C SER A 35 41.13 -47.18 13.74
N GLY A 36 40.89 -46.39 12.69
CA GLY A 36 39.80 -46.54 11.72
C GLY A 36 39.98 -45.51 10.62
N ASP A 37 41.05 -45.67 9.83
CA ASP A 37 41.46 -44.78 8.75
C ASP A 37 40.45 -44.82 7.60
N GLY A 38 39.44 -43.94 7.69
CA GLY A 38 38.69 -43.42 6.55
C GLY A 38 39.17 -42.00 6.27
N SER A 39 40.36 -41.89 5.65
CA SER A 39 40.96 -40.61 5.27
C SER A 39 39.95 -39.69 4.56
N PRO A 40 39.74 -38.44 4.99
CA PRO A 40 38.93 -37.48 4.25
C PRO A 40 39.68 -37.13 2.95
N LEU A 41 38.96 -37.28 1.85
CA LEU A 41 39.36 -37.00 0.47
C LEU A 41 40.25 -35.74 0.35
N ARG A 42 41.57 -35.93 0.22
CA ARG A 42 42.49 -34.92 -0.30
C ARG A 42 42.64 -35.13 -1.81
N HIS A 43 41.68 -34.63 -2.57
CA HIS A 43 41.82 -34.33 -3.99
C HIS A 43 41.30 -32.91 -4.27
N ASP A 44 41.96 -32.25 -5.22
CA ASP A 44 41.76 -30.88 -5.76
C ASP A 44 40.38 -30.70 -6.45
N ASP A 45 39.32 -31.30 -5.92
CA ASP A 45 37.97 -31.29 -6.52
C ASP A 45 37.24 -29.97 -6.24
N ARG A 46 37.72 -28.89 -6.85
CA ARG A 46 36.98 -27.62 -7.02
C ARG A 46 35.74 -27.86 -7.91
N LEU A 47 34.82 -26.88 -8.02
CA LEU A 47 33.60 -26.88 -8.86
C LEU A 47 33.84 -27.13 -10.38
N ALA A 48 34.40 -28.27 -10.73
CA ALA A 48 34.45 -28.83 -12.07
C ALA A 48 33.30 -29.82 -12.23
N VAL A 49 32.09 -29.29 -12.39
CA VAL A 49 30.84 -30.07 -12.39
C VAL A 49 30.33 -30.29 -13.80
N GLY A 50 30.05 -31.54 -14.16
CA GLY A 50 29.33 -31.89 -15.38
C GLY A 50 27.82 -31.87 -15.15
N LEU A 51 27.09 -31.00 -15.83
CA LEU A 51 25.62 -30.99 -15.79
C LEU A 51 25.05 -31.83 -16.95
N MET A 52 24.31 -32.89 -16.62
CA MET A 52 23.66 -33.79 -17.56
C MET A 52 22.14 -33.63 -17.47
N MET A 53 21.52 -33.19 -18.57
CA MET A 53 20.08 -32.96 -18.67
C MET A 53 19.46 -33.90 -19.72
N PRO A 54 18.14 -34.18 -19.65
CA PRO A 54 17.43 -34.93 -20.68
C PRO A 54 17.61 -34.32 -22.08
N LEU A 55 17.65 -35.18 -23.10
CA LEU A 55 17.67 -34.72 -24.50
C LEU A 55 16.33 -34.06 -24.83
N GLY A 56 16.37 -32.82 -25.34
CA GLY A 56 15.17 -32.06 -25.69
C GLY A 56 14.45 -31.46 -24.49
N ALA A 57 15.18 -31.15 -23.42
CA ALA A 57 14.66 -30.41 -22.28
C ALA A 57 13.92 -29.14 -22.73
N GLY A 58 12.79 -28.85 -22.10
CA GLY A 58 12.04 -27.62 -22.35
C GLY A 58 12.79 -26.35 -21.93
N PRO A 59 12.30 -25.18 -22.38
CA PRO A 59 13.01 -23.90 -22.24
C PRO A 59 13.29 -23.53 -20.78
N GLY A 60 12.40 -23.84 -19.83
CA GLY A 60 12.62 -23.56 -18.42
C GLY A 60 13.75 -24.38 -17.80
N LEU A 61 13.77 -25.69 -18.07
CA LEU A 61 14.85 -26.56 -17.58
C LEU A 61 16.20 -26.21 -18.24
N GLU A 62 16.20 -25.85 -19.52
CA GLU A 62 17.40 -25.33 -20.19
C GLU A 62 17.90 -24.03 -19.55
N ALA A 63 17.00 -23.09 -19.26
CA ALA A 63 17.33 -21.83 -18.60
C ALA A 63 17.93 -22.04 -17.21
N ALA A 64 17.37 -22.93 -16.39
CA ALA A 64 17.94 -23.26 -15.08
C ALA A 64 19.32 -23.92 -15.21
N GLY A 65 19.51 -24.78 -16.21
CA GLY A 65 20.83 -25.36 -16.50
C GLY A 65 21.88 -24.31 -16.91
N VAL A 66 21.48 -23.26 -17.64
CA VAL A 66 22.34 -22.11 -17.96
C VAL A 66 22.67 -21.33 -16.69
N ASP A 67 21.67 -20.95 -15.91
CA ASP A 67 21.83 -20.15 -14.70
C ASP A 67 22.71 -20.86 -13.64
N LEU A 68 22.53 -22.17 -13.47
CA LEU A 68 23.38 -22.96 -12.56
C LEU A 68 24.84 -23.00 -13.03
N ARG A 69 25.10 -23.14 -14.34
CA ARG A 69 26.46 -23.10 -14.89
C ARG A 69 27.10 -21.72 -14.71
N GLU A 70 26.35 -20.65 -14.94
CA GLU A 70 26.79 -19.28 -14.70
C GLU A 70 27.12 -19.05 -13.22
N GLY A 71 26.23 -19.49 -12.32
CA GLY A 71 26.45 -19.44 -10.88
C GLY A 71 27.71 -20.19 -10.45
N MET A 72 27.88 -21.45 -10.86
CA MET A 72 29.10 -22.22 -10.55
C MET A 72 30.37 -21.55 -11.09
N ALA A 73 30.31 -20.98 -12.30
CA ALA A 73 31.45 -20.28 -12.89
C ALA A 73 31.80 -18.99 -12.12
N ALA A 74 30.79 -18.22 -11.73
CA ALA A 74 30.96 -17.02 -10.92
C ALA A 74 31.56 -17.35 -9.54
N ILE A 75 31.07 -18.41 -8.89
CA ILE A 75 31.54 -18.86 -7.57
C ILE A 75 32.99 -19.35 -7.63
N ALA A 76 33.33 -20.15 -8.63
CA ALA A 76 34.65 -20.74 -8.80
C ALA A 76 35.69 -19.73 -9.33
N GLY A 77 35.25 -18.58 -9.86
CA GLY A 77 36.11 -17.59 -10.51
C GLY A 77 36.74 -18.09 -11.82
N VAL A 78 36.19 -19.15 -12.42
CA VAL A 78 36.68 -19.76 -13.67
C VAL A 78 35.51 -20.18 -14.57
N PRO A 79 35.69 -20.21 -15.91
CA PRO A 79 34.65 -20.68 -16.81
C PRO A 79 34.18 -22.10 -16.47
N ALA A 80 32.90 -22.38 -16.72
CA ALA A 80 32.32 -23.71 -16.50
C ALA A 80 33.13 -24.81 -17.21
N THR A 81 33.41 -25.90 -16.50
CA THR A 81 34.26 -26.98 -17.01
C THR A 81 33.49 -27.82 -18.04
N PRO A 82 34.09 -28.14 -19.21
CA PRO A 82 33.47 -29.02 -20.19
C PRO A 82 33.19 -30.42 -19.61
N PRO A 83 32.13 -31.13 -20.03
CA PRO A 83 31.70 -32.40 -19.44
C PRO A 83 32.79 -33.48 -19.32
N GLY A 84 33.77 -33.51 -20.24
CA GLY A 84 34.85 -34.51 -20.24
C GLY A 84 36.00 -34.26 -19.25
N LYS A 85 35.95 -33.19 -18.45
CA LYS A 85 36.96 -32.86 -17.42
C LYS A 85 36.36 -32.69 -16.03
N ALA A 86 35.10 -33.07 -15.85
CA ALA A 86 34.40 -32.89 -14.58
C ALA A 86 34.92 -33.86 -13.51
N SER A 87 35.11 -33.36 -12.29
CA SER A 87 35.43 -34.15 -11.09
C SER A 87 34.17 -34.61 -10.34
N SER A 88 33.02 -34.02 -10.66
CA SER A 88 31.71 -34.34 -10.09
C SER A 88 30.60 -34.07 -11.11
N ALA A 89 29.37 -34.54 -10.85
CA ALA A 89 28.27 -34.42 -11.79
C ALA A 89 26.95 -33.98 -11.13
N ILE A 90 26.08 -33.35 -11.92
CA ILE A 90 24.66 -33.19 -11.61
C ILE A 90 23.90 -33.87 -12.74
N VAL A 91 23.04 -34.82 -12.38
CA VAL A 91 22.25 -35.61 -13.34
C VAL A 91 20.78 -35.33 -13.10
N VAL A 92 20.07 -34.90 -14.14
CA VAL A 92 18.63 -34.59 -14.08
C VAL A 92 17.83 -35.71 -14.74
N ARG A 93 16.82 -36.23 -14.04
CA ARG A 93 15.91 -37.26 -14.54
C ARG A 93 14.46 -36.84 -14.32
N VAL A 94 13.74 -36.73 -15.43
CA VAL A 94 12.27 -36.64 -15.43
C VAL A 94 11.73 -38.07 -15.48
N VAL A 95 11.10 -38.53 -14.40
CA VAL A 95 10.63 -39.90 -14.23
C VAL A 95 9.15 -39.87 -13.85
N THR A 96 8.32 -40.51 -14.66
CA THR A 96 6.89 -40.73 -14.36
C THR A 96 6.69 -42.11 -13.75
N GLY A 97 6.14 -42.21 -12.55
CA GLY A 97 5.79 -43.49 -11.93
C GLY A 97 5.31 -43.34 -10.49
N GLU A 98 4.89 -44.45 -9.86
CA GLU A 98 4.37 -44.45 -8.48
C GLU A 98 5.37 -43.87 -7.46
N ALA A 99 6.67 -44.06 -7.68
CA ALA A 99 7.73 -43.58 -6.77
C ALA A 99 7.98 -42.05 -6.83
N THR A 100 7.51 -41.38 -7.88
CA THR A 100 7.60 -39.92 -8.06
C THR A 100 6.25 -39.24 -8.01
N ALA A 101 5.13 -39.98 -7.97
CA ALA A 101 3.78 -39.46 -7.87
C ALA A 101 3.57 -38.48 -6.69
N PRO A 102 4.17 -38.68 -5.49
CA PRO A 102 4.05 -37.71 -4.39
C PRO A 102 4.68 -36.34 -4.67
N LEU A 103 5.62 -36.25 -5.62
CA LEU A 103 6.25 -34.99 -5.99
C LEU A 103 5.28 -34.06 -6.74
N GLY A 104 4.29 -34.62 -7.43
CA GLY A 104 3.47 -33.88 -8.37
C GLY A 104 4.30 -33.17 -9.44
N ASP A 105 3.71 -32.21 -10.14
CA ASP A 105 4.41 -31.55 -11.25
C ASP A 105 5.57 -30.66 -10.78
N GLN A 106 5.46 -30.09 -9.58
CA GLN A 106 6.36 -29.04 -9.08
C GLN A 106 7.44 -29.57 -8.14
N GLY A 107 7.26 -30.75 -7.54
CA GLY A 107 8.21 -31.30 -6.60
C GLY A 107 9.41 -31.95 -7.25
N PHE A 108 10.45 -32.14 -6.46
CA PHE A 108 11.67 -32.83 -6.85
C PHE A 108 12.29 -33.57 -5.68
N ARG A 109 13.25 -34.44 -5.98
CA ARG A 109 14.08 -35.15 -5.01
C ARG A 109 15.54 -34.96 -5.36
N LEU A 110 16.35 -34.59 -4.37
CA LEU A 110 17.80 -34.48 -4.51
C LEU A 110 18.47 -35.66 -3.81
N THR A 111 19.40 -36.35 -4.46
CA THR A 111 20.15 -37.46 -3.86
C THR A 111 21.65 -37.34 -4.18
N SER A 112 22.48 -37.34 -3.15
CA SER A 112 23.94 -37.43 -3.29
C SER A 112 24.34 -38.90 -3.48
N THR A 113 25.02 -39.24 -4.58
CA THR A 113 25.38 -40.63 -4.89
C THR A 113 26.69 -40.72 -5.71
N ARG A 114 27.27 -41.92 -5.78
CA ARG A 114 28.36 -42.28 -6.71
C ARG A 114 27.96 -43.38 -7.70
N ASP A 115 26.75 -43.90 -7.54
CA ASP A 115 26.22 -45.05 -8.27
C ASP A 115 25.23 -44.59 -9.34
N LEU A 116 25.73 -43.77 -10.29
CA LEU A 116 24.99 -43.36 -11.48
C LEU A 116 25.68 -43.90 -12.72
N ALA A 117 24.89 -44.54 -13.58
CA ALA A 117 25.39 -45.07 -14.85
C ALA A 117 25.88 -43.96 -15.79
N GLU A 118 25.29 -42.77 -15.68
CA GLU A 118 25.62 -41.57 -16.45
C GLU A 118 26.94 -40.92 -15.99
N ALA A 119 27.33 -41.12 -14.72
CA ALA A 119 28.53 -40.54 -14.11
C ALA A 119 29.28 -41.57 -13.24
N PRO A 120 29.75 -42.69 -13.83
CA PRO A 120 30.23 -43.84 -13.06
C PRO A 120 31.47 -43.50 -12.22
N GLY A 121 31.35 -43.66 -10.90
CA GLY A 121 32.43 -43.43 -9.93
C GLY A 121 32.66 -41.98 -9.52
N LEU A 122 31.99 -41.01 -10.16
CA LEU A 122 32.05 -39.61 -9.78
C LEU A 122 31.08 -39.33 -8.62
N PRO A 123 31.41 -38.44 -7.66
CA PRO A 123 30.41 -37.83 -6.79
C PRO A 123 29.37 -37.10 -7.66
N ALA A 124 28.10 -37.39 -7.44
CA ALA A 124 27.02 -36.80 -8.20
C ALA A 124 25.82 -36.42 -7.35
N ILE A 125 25.07 -35.41 -7.80
CA ILE A 125 23.73 -35.10 -7.33
C ILE A 125 22.74 -35.55 -8.40
N LEU A 126 21.82 -36.43 -8.03
CA LEU A 126 20.69 -36.83 -8.85
C LEU A 126 19.50 -35.92 -8.51
N VAL A 127 18.94 -35.26 -9.52
CA VAL A 127 17.68 -34.51 -9.46
C VAL A 127 16.59 -35.36 -10.12
N GLU A 128 15.66 -35.88 -9.32
CA GLU A 128 14.50 -36.63 -9.79
C GLU A 128 13.23 -35.80 -9.67
N CYS A 129 12.40 -35.78 -10.71
CA CYS A 129 11.14 -35.05 -10.74
C CYS A 129 10.11 -35.78 -11.61
N GLN A 130 8.82 -35.47 -11.45
CA GLN A 130 7.77 -36.01 -12.32
C GLN A 130 7.59 -35.18 -13.61
N ALA A 131 7.80 -33.86 -13.53
CA ALA A 131 7.74 -32.94 -14.65
C ALA A 131 8.96 -32.01 -14.67
N GLU A 132 9.29 -31.46 -15.85
CA GLU A 132 10.49 -30.63 -16.04
C GLU A 132 10.56 -29.42 -15.11
N ILE A 133 9.41 -28.86 -14.71
CA ILE A 133 9.36 -27.73 -13.77
C ILE A 133 9.89 -28.12 -12.37
N GLY A 134 9.56 -29.30 -11.87
CA GLY A 134 10.15 -29.80 -10.62
C GLY A 134 11.67 -29.93 -10.73
N CYS A 135 12.18 -30.47 -11.84
CA CYS A 135 13.62 -30.55 -12.08
C CYS A 135 14.28 -29.17 -12.19
N MET A 136 13.60 -28.21 -12.83
CA MET A 136 14.04 -26.81 -12.90
C MET A 136 14.22 -26.23 -11.49
N TYR A 137 13.23 -26.43 -10.61
CA TYR A 137 13.30 -25.98 -9.21
C TYR A 137 14.41 -26.69 -8.44
N GLY A 138 14.62 -27.99 -8.64
CA GLY A 138 15.73 -28.72 -8.03
C GLY A 138 17.11 -28.16 -8.41
N LEU A 139 17.30 -27.72 -9.67
CA LEU A 139 18.53 -27.05 -10.09
C LEU A 139 18.71 -25.68 -9.39
N TYR A 140 17.63 -24.91 -9.23
CA TYR A 140 17.70 -23.64 -8.49
C TYR A 140 17.95 -23.84 -6.99
N THR A 141 17.43 -24.91 -6.39
CA THR A 141 17.77 -25.29 -5.01
C THR A 141 19.26 -25.58 -4.86
N ILE A 142 19.86 -26.35 -5.79
CA ILE A 142 21.31 -26.57 -5.79
C ILE A 142 22.08 -25.25 -5.92
N ALA A 143 21.63 -24.33 -6.78
CA ALA A 143 22.26 -23.01 -6.92
C ALA A 143 22.17 -22.19 -5.61
N ALA A 144 21.02 -22.23 -4.93
CA ALA A 144 20.82 -21.57 -3.64
C ALA A 144 21.71 -22.17 -2.54
N ASP A 145 21.88 -23.49 -2.52
CA ASP A 145 22.76 -24.19 -1.56
C ASP A 145 24.25 -23.94 -1.83
N LEU A 146 24.60 -23.64 -3.09
CA LEU A 146 25.92 -23.10 -3.44
C LEU A 146 26.10 -21.62 -3.03
N GLY A 147 25.04 -20.99 -2.52
CA GLY A 147 25.03 -19.63 -2.01
C GLY A 147 24.61 -18.55 -3.02
N VAL A 148 24.16 -18.91 -4.22
CA VAL A 148 23.59 -17.94 -5.19
C VAL A 148 22.30 -17.34 -4.61
N ARG A 149 22.08 -16.04 -4.80
CA ARG A 149 20.88 -15.35 -4.34
C ARG A 149 20.30 -14.48 -5.45
N TYR A 150 19.06 -14.74 -5.83
CA TYR A 150 18.34 -13.98 -6.85
C TYR A 150 17.43 -12.94 -6.16
N VAL A 151 18.07 -11.96 -5.52
CA VAL A 151 17.42 -11.04 -4.58
C VAL A 151 16.44 -10.06 -5.23
N HIS A 152 16.61 -9.76 -6.52
CA HIS A 152 15.77 -8.82 -7.27
C HIS A 152 15.77 -9.18 -8.77
N PRO A 153 14.72 -8.82 -9.54
CA PRO A 153 14.69 -9.04 -11.00
C PRO A 153 15.94 -8.56 -11.76
N GLU A 154 16.48 -7.43 -11.31
CA GLU A 154 17.67 -6.78 -11.89
C GLU A 154 18.97 -7.07 -11.13
N GLN A 155 18.95 -7.93 -10.10
CA GLN A 155 20.13 -8.17 -9.27
C GLN A 155 20.26 -9.62 -8.79
N THR A 156 21.41 -10.23 -9.08
CA THR A 156 21.82 -11.54 -8.56
C THR A 156 23.13 -11.39 -7.79
N VAL A 157 23.26 -12.07 -6.67
CA VAL A 157 24.47 -12.09 -5.83
C VAL A 157 25.10 -13.47 -5.92
N PHE A 158 26.38 -13.49 -6.26
CA PHE A 158 27.20 -14.71 -6.33
C PHE A 158 28.23 -14.70 -5.19
N PRO A 159 28.30 -15.75 -4.36
CA PRO A 159 29.32 -15.84 -3.32
C PRO A 159 30.68 -16.07 -3.97
N GLU A 160 31.74 -15.53 -3.39
CA GLU A 160 33.10 -15.87 -3.80
C GLU A 160 33.60 -17.02 -2.93
N ALA A 161 33.58 -18.21 -3.52
CA ALA A 161 34.08 -19.41 -2.86
C ALA A 161 34.85 -20.24 -3.90
N PRO A 162 36.11 -19.88 -4.21
CA PRO A 162 36.91 -20.56 -5.23
C PRO A 162 37.20 -22.04 -4.88
N ASP A 163 37.10 -22.38 -3.59
CA ASP A 163 37.23 -23.74 -3.08
C ASP A 163 35.85 -24.37 -2.77
N ALA A 164 34.76 -23.76 -3.24
CA ALA A 164 33.43 -24.37 -3.17
C ALA A 164 33.43 -25.74 -3.84
N ARG A 165 32.57 -26.60 -3.31
CA ARG A 165 32.33 -27.96 -3.76
C ARG A 165 30.84 -28.13 -3.96
N LEU A 166 30.44 -29.17 -4.69
CA LEU A 166 29.03 -29.53 -4.73
C LEU A 166 28.51 -29.77 -3.30
N PRO A 167 27.29 -29.31 -2.97
CA PRO A 167 26.65 -29.65 -1.71
C PRO A 167 26.60 -31.17 -1.56
N VAL A 168 26.91 -31.65 -0.38
CA VAL A 168 26.83 -33.07 -0.02
C VAL A 168 25.78 -33.25 1.06
N GLY A 169 25.16 -34.43 1.11
CA GLY A 169 24.22 -34.77 2.17
C GLY A 169 22.76 -34.73 1.76
N TYR A 170 22.44 -34.51 0.48
CA TYR A 170 21.11 -34.83 -0.02
C TYR A 170 20.86 -36.33 0.10
N ASP A 171 19.85 -36.70 0.87
CA ASP A 171 19.52 -38.07 1.28
C ASP A 171 18.30 -38.64 0.55
N GLY A 172 17.76 -37.90 -0.42
CA GLY A 172 16.61 -38.33 -1.21
C GLY A 172 15.27 -37.95 -0.61
N HIS A 173 15.20 -36.93 0.25
CA HIS A 173 13.93 -36.36 0.68
C HIS A 173 13.19 -35.64 -0.47
N ASP A 174 11.86 -35.73 -0.40
CA ASP A 174 10.94 -35.10 -1.34
C ASP A 174 10.75 -33.64 -0.96
N GLU A 175 10.96 -32.76 -1.93
CA GLU A 175 10.76 -31.33 -1.84
C GLU A 175 9.52 -30.98 -2.64
N VAL A 176 8.46 -30.54 -1.97
CA VAL A 176 7.19 -30.14 -2.55
C VAL A 176 6.79 -28.77 -2.03
N PRO A 177 6.18 -27.91 -2.87
CA PRO A 177 5.79 -26.58 -2.40
C PRO A 177 4.64 -26.66 -1.40
N HIS A 178 4.67 -25.78 -0.39
CA HIS A 178 3.56 -25.63 0.57
C HIS A 178 2.28 -25.14 -0.12
N PHE A 179 2.36 -24.04 -0.88
CA PHE A 179 1.24 -23.56 -1.70
C PHE A 179 1.41 -24.00 -3.14
N ALA A 180 0.33 -24.45 -3.81
CA ALA A 180 0.38 -24.83 -5.22
C ALA A 180 0.55 -23.63 -6.15
N LEU A 181 -0.05 -22.49 -5.79
CA LEU A 181 0.08 -21.20 -6.49
C LEU A 181 0.95 -20.24 -5.66
N ARG A 182 2.03 -19.72 -6.27
CA ARG A 182 3.02 -18.88 -5.59
C ARG A 182 3.51 -17.81 -6.54
N GLY A 183 3.49 -16.56 -6.13
CA GLY A 183 4.06 -15.51 -6.95
C GLY A 183 3.68 -14.11 -6.52
N PHE A 184 3.51 -13.22 -7.50
CA PHE A 184 3.31 -11.81 -7.24
C PHE A 184 2.13 -11.24 -8.01
N HIS A 185 1.37 -10.40 -7.34
CA HIS A 185 0.50 -9.41 -7.95
C HIS A 185 1.23 -8.07 -7.98
N GLU A 186 1.58 -7.60 -9.18
CA GLU A 186 2.12 -6.26 -9.40
C GLU A 186 0.96 -5.28 -9.47
N HIS A 187 0.87 -4.36 -8.50
CA HIS A 187 -0.25 -3.43 -8.43
C HIS A 187 -0.11 -2.28 -9.43
N THR A 188 -0.33 -2.60 -10.71
CA THR A 188 -0.11 -1.72 -11.86
C THR A 188 -1.08 -0.54 -11.98
N GLN A 189 -2.06 -0.41 -11.06
CA GLN A 189 -2.78 0.86 -10.86
C GLN A 189 -1.86 1.94 -10.26
N HIS A 190 -0.82 1.53 -9.53
CA HIS A 190 0.26 2.40 -9.08
C HIS A 190 1.33 2.56 -10.17
N PRO A 191 2.06 3.68 -10.20
CA PRO A 191 3.00 3.98 -11.27
C PRO A 191 4.36 3.27 -11.09
N ILE A 192 4.31 1.98 -10.81
CA ILE A 192 5.44 1.08 -10.58
C ILE A 192 6.06 0.65 -11.91
N VAL A 193 7.27 0.08 -11.89
CA VAL A 193 7.98 -0.32 -13.13
C VAL A 193 7.16 -1.31 -13.96
N MET A 194 6.47 -2.25 -13.31
CA MET A 194 5.64 -3.23 -13.99
C MET A 194 4.38 -2.63 -14.64
N SER A 195 3.90 -1.46 -14.19
CA SER A 195 2.82 -0.73 -14.86
C SER A 195 3.22 -0.30 -16.28
N ASP A 196 4.50 -0.02 -16.50
CA ASP A 196 5.02 0.29 -17.83
C ASP A 196 5.38 -0.99 -18.59
N VAL A 197 6.17 -1.87 -17.97
CA VAL A 197 6.74 -3.06 -18.62
C VAL A 197 5.66 -4.02 -19.13
N LEU A 198 4.58 -4.22 -18.37
CA LEU A 198 3.52 -5.15 -18.75
C LEU A 198 2.46 -4.51 -19.66
N LEU A 199 2.23 -3.20 -19.56
CA LEU A 199 1.07 -2.55 -20.18
C LEU A 199 1.40 -1.63 -21.36
N ARG A 200 2.67 -1.23 -21.55
CA ARG A 200 3.11 -0.34 -22.64
C ARG A 200 3.93 -1.10 -23.70
N PRO A 201 3.29 -1.66 -24.75
CA PRO A 201 3.98 -2.45 -25.75
C PRO A 201 4.95 -1.60 -26.59
N ASN A 202 5.95 -2.26 -27.17
CA ASN A 202 6.90 -1.69 -28.14
C ASN A 202 7.81 -0.56 -27.63
N VAL A 203 7.97 -0.41 -26.31
CA VAL A 203 8.97 0.49 -25.73
C VAL A 203 10.33 -0.26 -25.65
N PRO A 204 11.43 0.31 -26.16
CA PRO A 204 12.74 -0.35 -26.12
C PRO A 204 13.17 -0.73 -24.69
N GLY A 205 13.64 -1.97 -24.50
CA GLY A 205 14.13 -2.47 -23.22
C GLY A 205 13.07 -3.11 -22.32
N PHE A 206 11.77 -2.82 -22.54
CA PHE A 206 10.70 -3.36 -21.68
C PHE A 206 10.53 -4.86 -21.85
N ARG A 207 10.75 -5.40 -23.05
CA ARG A 207 10.59 -6.83 -23.30
C ARG A 207 11.64 -7.64 -22.54
N GLU A 208 12.86 -7.11 -22.52
CA GLU A 208 13.99 -7.67 -21.80
C GLU A 208 13.80 -7.55 -20.28
N MET A 209 13.23 -6.44 -19.78
CA MET A 209 12.82 -6.30 -18.37
C MET A 209 11.77 -7.34 -17.99
N ALA A 210 10.73 -7.53 -18.81
CA ALA A 210 9.70 -8.56 -18.57
C ALA A 210 10.33 -9.97 -18.52
N SER A 211 11.25 -10.29 -19.44
CA SER A 211 11.97 -11.57 -19.42
C SER A 211 12.79 -11.75 -18.14
N ARG A 212 13.56 -10.72 -17.71
CA ARG A 212 14.33 -10.80 -16.45
C ARG A 212 13.43 -10.98 -15.23
N TYR A 213 12.27 -10.34 -15.21
CA TYR A 213 11.26 -10.53 -14.17
C TYR A 213 10.73 -11.97 -14.14
N LEU A 214 10.33 -12.53 -15.28
CA LEU A 214 9.88 -13.93 -15.37
C LEU A 214 10.98 -14.92 -14.97
N ARG A 215 12.23 -14.68 -15.37
CA ARG A 215 13.36 -15.51 -14.95
C ARG A 215 13.60 -15.41 -13.44
N TRP A 216 13.44 -14.23 -12.84
CA TRP A 216 13.53 -14.05 -11.38
C TRP A 216 12.44 -14.83 -10.63
N LEU A 217 11.19 -14.84 -11.13
CA LEU A 217 10.13 -15.68 -10.58
C LEU A 217 10.52 -17.17 -10.62
N ALA A 218 10.95 -17.67 -11.79
CA ALA A 218 11.33 -19.07 -11.96
C ALA A 218 12.51 -19.48 -11.06
N ARG A 219 13.54 -18.62 -10.98
CA ARG A 219 14.72 -18.78 -10.11
C ARG A 219 14.36 -18.88 -8.63
N ASN A 220 13.27 -18.25 -8.23
CA ASN A 220 12.74 -18.27 -6.87
C ASN A 220 11.52 -19.20 -6.71
N ARG A 221 11.32 -20.13 -7.65
CA ARG A 221 10.28 -21.18 -7.60
C ARG A 221 8.83 -20.65 -7.56
N GLN A 222 8.62 -19.47 -8.12
CA GLN A 222 7.32 -18.82 -8.26
C GLN A 222 6.70 -19.18 -9.62
N ASN A 223 5.38 -19.37 -9.65
CA ASN A 223 4.63 -19.84 -10.82
C ASN A 223 3.40 -18.97 -11.17
N VAL A 224 3.20 -17.82 -10.51
CA VAL A 224 2.13 -16.88 -10.82
C VAL A 224 2.68 -15.45 -10.99
N LEU A 225 2.23 -14.77 -12.04
CA LEU A 225 2.33 -13.31 -12.19
C LEU A 225 0.94 -12.74 -12.46
N TYR A 226 0.50 -11.87 -11.58
CA TYR A 226 -0.79 -11.20 -11.64
C TYR A 226 -0.61 -9.67 -11.70
N PHE A 227 -1.54 -8.94 -12.31
CA PHE A 227 -1.49 -7.48 -12.37
C PHE A 227 -2.87 -6.87 -12.64
N HIS A 228 -3.05 -5.57 -12.45
CA HIS A 228 -4.26 -4.87 -12.87
C HIS A 228 -4.18 -4.45 -14.34
N LEU A 229 -5.20 -4.77 -15.14
CA LEU A 229 -5.32 -4.19 -16.48
C LEU A 229 -5.93 -2.78 -16.37
N LEU A 230 -5.45 -1.84 -17.17
CA LEU A 230 -5.92 -0.46 -17.17
C LEU A 230 -6.75 -0.14 -18.41
N LYS A 231 -7.78 0.71 -18.27
CA LYS A 231 -8.65 1.17 -19.38
C LYS A 231 -7.90 1.95 -20.46
N THR A 232 -6.74 2.50 -20.12
CA THR A 232 -5.87 3.31 -20.98
C THR A 232 -4.94 2.47 -21.88
N VAL A 233 -4.93 1.15 -21.72
CA VAL A 233 -4.14 0.23 -22.56
C VAL A 233 -4.69 0.19 -23.98
N ASP A 234 -3.81 0.39 -24.96
CA ASP A 234 -4.11 0.05 -26.36
C ASP A 234 -4.10 -1.47 -26.54
N MET A 235 -5.28 -2.08 -26.37
CA MET A 235 -5.43 -3.53 -26.47
C MET A 235 -5.01 -4.09 -27.83
N ALA A 236 -5.10 -3.31 -28.93
CA ALA A 236 -4.73 -3.82 -30.25
C ALA A 236 -3.22 -4.07 -30.36
N ALA A 237 -2.41 -3.20 -29.76
CA ALA A 237 -0.98 -3.39 -29.64
C ALA A 237 -0.60 -4.32 -28.48
N TRP A 238 -1.37 -4.31 -27.40
CA TRP A 238 -1.07 -5.05 -26.17
C TRP A 238 -1.34 -6.55 -26.27
N THR A 239 -2.41 -6.99 -26.95
CA THR A 239 -2.72 -8.42 -27.08
C THR A 239 -1.56 -9.24 -27.68
N PRO A 240 -0.99 -8.91 -28.86
CA PRO A 240 0.14 -9.68 -29.41
C PRO A 240 1.42 -9.56 -28.57
N TRP A 241 1.64 -8.41 -27.93
CA TRP A 241 2.73 -8.22 -26.97
C TRP A 241 2.62 -9.17 -25.77
N MET A 242 1.41 -9.28 -25.19
CA MET A 242 1.16 -10.12 -24.04
C MET A 242 1.14 -11.62 -24.41
N GLN A 243 0.76 -11.98 -25.63
CA GLN A 243 0.91 -13.35 -26.15
C GLN A 243 2.37 -13.81 -26.17
N ASP A 244 3.28 -12.93 -26.58
CA ASP A 244 4.72 -13.22 -26.58
C ASP A 244 5.27 -13.42 -25.15
N ILE A 245 4.91 -12.53 -24.21
CA ILE A 245 5.30 -12.66 -22.80
C ILE A 245 4.71 -13.92 -22.17
N THR A 246 3.42 -14.19 -22.41
CA THR A 246 2.74 -15.39 -21.92
C THR A 246 3.38 -16.67 -22.46
N SER A 247 3.83 -16.67 -23.72
CA SER A 247 4.52 -17.82 -24.30
C SER A 247 5.85 -18.12 -23.59
N GLU A 248 6.64 -17.10 -23.27
CA GLU A 248 7.87 -17.28 -22.47
C GLU A 248 7.55 -17.77 -21.06
N ALA A 249 6.59 -17.12 -20.40
CA ALA A 249 6.18 -17.46 -19.04
C ALA A 249 5.71 -18.91 -18.93
N ARG A 250 4.89 -19.39 -19.87
CA ARG A 250 4.46 -20.79 -19.93
C ARG A 250 5.64 -21.76 -20.07
N GLY A 251 6.67 -21.38 -20.83
CA GLY A 251 7.91 -22.14 -20.95
C GLY A 251 8.71 -22.23 -19.64
N LEU A 252 8.53 -21.25 -18.75
CA LEU A 252 9.06 -21.22 -17.38
C LEU A 252 8.08 -21.79 -16.35
N GLY A 253 6.91 -22.27 -16.80
CA GLY A 253 5.79 -22.75 -15.98
C GLY A 253 5.19 -21.69 -15.05
N ILE A 254 5.19 -20.45 -15.51
CA ILE A 254 4.53 -19.31 -14.86
C ILE A 254 3.21 -19.03 -15.59
N GLY A 255 2.11 -19.04 -14.84
CA GLY A 255 0.81 -18.58 -15.32
C GLY A 255 0.65 -17.08 -15.13
N LEU A 256 0.20 -16.39 -16.17
CA LEU A 256 -0.10 -14.96 -16.12
C LEU A 256 -1.58 -14.73 -15.88
N GLY A 257 -1.92 -13.66 -15.19
CA GLY A 257 -3.30 -13.21 -15.14
C GLY A 257 -3.46 -11.73 -14.88
N ALA A 258 -4.70 -11.28 -15.05
CA ALA A 258 -5.06 -9.88 -14.90
C ALA A 258 -6.34 -9.73 -14.06
N VAL A 259 -6.35 -8.71 -13.21
CA VAL A 259 -7.55 -8.20 -12.56
C VAL A 259 -8.21 -7.19 -13.50
N ILE A 260 -9.53 -7.36 -13.66
CA ILE A 260 -10.41 -6.45 -14.39
C ILE A 260 -11.64 -6.16 -13.53
N GLY A 261 -12.18 -4.95 -13.66
CA GLY A 261 -13.40 -4.53 -12.96
C GLY A 261 -14.64 -4.77 -13.80
N PHE A 262 -15.77 -5.02 -13.14
CA PHE A 262 -17.07 -4.90 -13.80
C PHE A 262 -17.38 -3.44 -14.12
N ALA A 263 -17.36 -2.60 -13.07
CA ALA A 263 -17.70 -1.18 -13.12
C ALA A 263 -16.68 -0.30 -12.37
N ASP A 264 -15.49 -0.83 -12.07
CA ASP A 264 -14.44 -0.11 -11.34
C ASP A 264 -13.97 1.14 -12.10
N GLN A 265 -13.90 2.26 -11.39
CA GLN A 265 -13.49 3.57 -11.93
C GLN A 265 -12.18 4.05 -11.29
N GLN A 266 -11.68 3.35 -10.28
CA GLN A 266 -10.51 3.77 -9.51
C GLN A 266 -9.22 3.64 -10.34
N GLN A 267 -8.40 4.69 -10.33
CA GLN A 267 -7.01 4.68 -10.83
C GLN A 267 -6.84 4.10 -12.25
N ASN A 268 -7.77 4.42 -13.16
CA ASN A 268 -7.80 3.91 -14.54
C ASN A 268 -7.99 2.39 -14.68
N ALA A 269 -8.61 1.71 -13.71
CA ALA A 269 -8.97 0.31 -13.82
C ALA A 269 -9.70 -0.01 -15.13
N PHE A 270 -9.38 -1.15 -15.74
CA PHE A 270 -10.13 -1.65 -16.88
C PHE A 270 -11.53 -2.09 -16.42
N LYS A 271 -12.58 -1.48 -16.99
CA LYS A 271 -13.98 -1.85 -16.73
C LYS A 271 -14.61 -2.56 -17.92
N MET A 272 -15.31 -3.67 -17.66
CA MET A 272 -16.02 -4.45 -18.68
C MET A 272 -17.34 -3.81 -19.09
N ILE A 273 -18.06 -3.24 -18.14
CA ILE A 273 -19.38 -2.64 -18.35
C ILE A 273 -19.24 -1.14 -18.54
N ARG A 274 -19.77 -0.65 -19.65
CA ARG A 274 -19.74 0.75 -20.03
C ARG A 274 -21.09 1.19 -20.56
N ASP A 275 -21.46 2.41 -20.20
CA ASP A 275 -22.74 2.97 -20.63
C ASP A 275 -22.72 3.42 -22.10
N ASP A 276 -21.54 3.64 -22.65
CA ASP A 276 -21.34 4.02 -24.05
C ASP A 276 -21.14 2.82 -25.01
N ASP A 277 -21.21 1.57 -24.54
CA ASP A 277 -21.22 0.39 -25.44
C ASP A 277 -22.61 0.19 -26.06
N ILE A 278 -22.87 0.94 -27.13
CA ILE A 278 -24.10 0.91 -27.90
C ILE A 278 -24.00 -0.13 -29.02
N ASP A 279 -25.03 -0.97 -29.16
CA ASP A 279 -25.16 -1.85 -30.31
C ASP A 279 -25.59 -1.05 -31.54
N PRO A 280 -24.75 -0.95 -32.61
CA PRO A 280 -25.09 -0.17 -33.79
C PRO A 280 -26.30 -0.74 -34.55
N ALA A 281 -26.68 -2.00 -34.33
CA ALA A 281 -27.85 -2.59 -34.97
C ALA A 281 -29.17 -2.11 -34.34
N THR A 282 -29.19 -1.91 -33.02
CA THR A 282 -30.39 -1.53 -32.26
C THR A 282 -30.40 -0.07 -31.82
N GLY A 283 -29.23 0.57 -31.75
CA GLY A 283 -29.04 1.90 -31.16
C GLY A 283 -29.21 1.92 -29.64
N GLN A 284 -29.26 0.74 -28.99
CA GLN A 284 -29.43 0.60 -27.55
C GLN A 284 -28.12 0.16 -26.90
N ARG A 285 -27.93 0.51 -25.61
CA ARG A 285 -26.83 -0.01 -24.80
C ARG A 285 -26.89 -1.53 -24.79
N ARG A 286 -25.75 -2.18 -25.03
CA ARG A 286 -25.66 -3.64 -24.96
C ARG A 286 -25.97 -4.14 -23.54
N PRO A 287 -26.65 -5.30 -23.40
CA PRO A 287 -26.83 -5.94 -22.10
C PRO A 287 -25.48 -6.22 -21.43
N ASP A 288 -25.41 -6.11 -20.10
CA ASP A 288 -24.17 -6.30 -19.33
C ASP A 288 -23.51 -7.66 -19.59
N GLU A 289 -24.31 -8.73 -19.67
CA GLU A 289 -23.81 -10.08 -19.98
C GLU A 289 -23.05 -10.15 -21.32
N GLU A 290 -23.56 -9.46 -22.35
CA GLU A 290 -22.89 -9.41 -23.66
C GLU A 290 -21.60 -8.60 -23.59
N GLN A 291 -21.59 -7.49 -22.83
CA GLN A 291 -20.39 -6.68 -22.61
C GLN A 291 -19.31 -7.49 -21.87
N ILE A 292 -19.69 -8.19 -20.80
CA ILE A 292 -18.80 -9.07 -20.01
C ILE A 292 -18.16 -10.12 -20.92
N ALA A 293 -18.97 -10.88 -21.69
CA ALA A 293 -18.47 -11.92 -22.58
C ALA A 293 -17.46 -11.36 -23.62
N ARG A 294 -17.79 -10.23 -24.27
CA ARG A 294 -16.91 -9.58 -25.26
C ARG A 294 -15.62 -9.06 -24.64
N ALA A 295 -15.69 -8.50 -23.43
CA ALA A 295 -14.52 -8.00 -22.74
C ALA A 295 -13.60 -9.15 -22.31
N LEU A 296 -14.16 -10.23 -21.77
CA LEU A 296 -13.41 -11.45 -21.43
C LEU A 296 -12.73 -12.06 -22.65
N ASP A 297 -13.44 -12.24 -23.76
CA ASP A 297 -12.85 -12.78 -25.00
C ASP A 297 -11.68 -11.92 -25.49
N ARG A 298 -11.81 -10.59 -25.40
CA ARG A 298 -10.74 -9.66 -25.80
C ARG A 298 -9.52 -9.78 -24.91
N VAL A 299 -9.70 -9.87 -23.60
CA VAL A 299 -8.60 -9.96 -22.62
C VAL A 299 -7.94 -11.34 -22.69
N LEU A 300 -8.72 -12.41 -22.66
CA LEU A 300 -8.23 -13.79 -22.60
C LEU A 300 -7.60 -14.26 -23.92
N ALA A 301 -7.91 -13.61 -25.05
CA ALA A 301 -7.17 -13.80 -26.31
C ALA A 301 -5.65 -13.52 -26.19
N SER A 302 -5.20 -12.81 -25.15
CA SER A 302 -3.77 -12.62 -24.87
C SER A 302 -3.06 -13.86 -24.31
N GLY A 303 -3.80 -14.91 -23.94
CA GLY A 303 -3.26 -16.20 -23.49
C GLY A 303 -3.13 -16.34 -21.97
N LEU A 304 -3.65 -15.40 -21.19
CA LEU A 304 -3.66 -15.44 -19.73
C LEU A 304 -4.25 -16.76 -19.20
N SER A 305 -3.69 -17.25 -18.10
CA SER A 305 -4.13 -18.46 -17.39
C SER A 305 -5.11 -18.14 -16.25
N TYR A 306 -5.15 -16.88 -15.80
CA TYR A 306 -5.98 -16.45 -14.69
C TYR A 306 -6.68 -15.13 -15.02
N VAL A 307 -7.89 -14.94 -14.49
CA VAL A 307 -8.62 -13.67 -14.54
C VAL A 307 -9.29 -13.36 -13.21
N GLY A 308 -9.23 -12.09 -12.81
CA GLY A 308 -9.68 -11.61 -11.51
C GLY A 308 -10.76 -10.57 -11.67
N PHE A 309 -11.75 -10.60 -10.79
CA PHE A 309 -12.87 -9.67 -10.83
C PHE A 309 -12.86 -8.75 -9.62
N GLN A 310 -12.63 -7.46 -9.87
CA GLN A 310 -12.92 -6.40 -8.91
C GLN A 310 -14.42 -6.06 -8.98
N ILE A 311 -15.10 -6.19 -7.85
CA ILE A 311 -16.58 -6.14 -7.79
C ILE A 311 -17.14 -4.78 -7.37
N GLY A 312 -16.32 -3.94 -6.75
CA GLY A 312 -16.67 -2.56 -6.42
C GLY A 312 -16.64 -1.62 -7.64
N THR A 313 -17.25 -0.44 -7.49
CA THR A 313 -16.99 0.70 -8.39
C THR A 313 -15.74 1.48 -7.98
N SER A 314 -15.30 1.30 -6.73
CA SER A 314 -14.01 1.64 -6.15
C SER A 314 -13.78 0.74 -4.92
N GLU A 315 -12.70 0.91 -4.19
CA GLU A 315 -12.48 0.23 -2.89
C GLU A 315 -13.54 0.57 -1.83
N PHE A 316 -14.21 1.73 -1.96
CA PHE A 316 -15.13 2.28 -0.96
C PHE A 316 -16.58 2.40 -1.45
N THR A 317 -16.86 2.05 -2.72
CA THR A 317 -18.18 2.21 -3.32
C THR A 317 -18.60 0.96 -4.08
N LYS A 318 -19.89 0.64 -4.04
CA LYS A 318 -20.45 -0.59 -4.64
C LYS A 318 -21.56 -0.32 -5.67
N PRO A 319 -21.68 -1.16 -6.71
CA PRO A 319 -22.92 -1.34 -7.45
C PRO A 319 -24.01 -2.02 -6.59
N PRO A 320 -25.26 -2.12 -7.07
CA PRO A 320 -26.29 -2.94 -6.42
C PRO A 320 -25.90 -4.42 -6.34
N ASP A 321 -26.08 -5.05 -5.18
CA ASP A 321 -25.66 -6.43 -4.91
C ASP A 321 -26.19 -7.44 -5.94
N GLY A 322 -27.47 -7.33 -6.30
CA GLY A 322 -28.09 -8.22 -7.29
C GLY A 322 -27.49 -8.11 -8.69
N ALA A 323 -26.99 -6.93 -9.07
CA ALA A 323 -26.27 -6.75 -10.33
C ALA A 323 -24.91 -7.44 -10.28
N VAL A 324 -24.15 -7.24 -9.18
CA VAL A 324 -22.84 -7.89 -8.97
C VAL A 324 -22.95 -9.41 -9.02
N LEU A 325 -23.93 -9.99 -8.33
CA LEU A 325 -24.15 -11.44 -8.35
C LEU A 325 -24.48 -11.95 -9.77
N GLY A 326 -25.32 -11.22 -10.51
CA GLY A 326 -25.61 -11.54 -11.91
C GLY A 326 -24.39 -11.45 -12.82
N TRP A 327 -23.51 -10.46 -12.60
CA TRP A 327 -22.27 -10.30 -13.35
C TRP A 327 -21.25 -11.41 -13.02
N LEU A 328 -21.13 -11.81 -11.75
CA LEU A 328 -20.27 -12.91 -11.32
C LEU A 328 -20.72 -14.25 -11.94
N ASP A 329 -22.03 -14.53 -11.97
CA ASP A 329 -22.57 -15.71 -12.64
C ASP A 329 -22.25 -15.70 -14.15
N ALA A 330 -22.54 -14.58 -14.81
CA ALA A 330 -22.28 -14.41 -16.25
C ALA A 330 -20.80 -14.58 -16.60
N ALA A 331 -19.91 -13.94 -15.86
CA ALA A 331 -18.47 -14.03 -16.08
C ALA A 331 -17.95 -15.45 -15.83
N THR A 332 -18.33 -16.06 -14.70
CA THR A 332 -17.86 -17.42 -14.32
C THR A 332 -18.30 -18.47 -15.33
N ARG A 333 -19.57 -18.40 -15.75
CA ARG A 333 -20.11 -19.28 -16.80
C ARG A 333 -19.37 -19.09 -18.12
N HIS A 334 -19.18 -17.85 -18.57
CA HIS A 334 -18.49 -17.57 -19.83
C HIS A 334 -17.04 -18.07 -19.81
N VAL A 335 -16.29 -17.81 -18.74
CA VAL A 335 -14.91 -18.34 -18.60
C VAL A 335 -14.91 -19.86 -18.64
N THR A 336 -15.80 -20.52 -17.89
CA THR A 336 -15.86 -21.99 -17.83
C THR A 336 -16.21 -22.61 -19.19
N GLU A 337 -17.11 -21.99 -19.96
CA GLU A 337 -17.58 -22.52 -21.24
C GLU A 337 -16.64 -22.21 -22.43
N ALA A 338 -16.14 -20.97 -22.52
CA ALA A 338 -15.35 -20.50 -23.65
C ALA A 338 -13.83 -20.62 -23.43
N TRP A 339 -13.38 -20.63 -22.17
CA TRP A 339 -11.97 -20.60 -21.77
C TRP A 339 -11.68 -21.62 -20.65
N PRO A 340 -11.91 -22.93 -20.87
CA PRO A 340 -11.88 -23.95 -19.80
C PRO A 340 -10.51 -24.14 -19.13
N ASP A 341 -9.43 -23.66 -19.75
CA ASP A 341 -8.07 -23.68 -19.20
C ASP A 341 -7.73 -22.43 -18.34
N VAL A 342 -8.67 -21.48 -18.25
CA VAL A 342 -8.52 -20.24 -17.47
C VAL A 342 -9.26 -20.37 -16.16
N ARG A 343 -8.61 -19.96 -15.06
CA ARG A 343 -9.25 -19.92 -13.73
C ARG A 343 -9.67 -18.50 -13.38
N ALA A 344 -10.92 -18.38 -12.92
CA ALA A 344 -11.48 -17.11 -12.48
C ALA A 344 -11.44 -16.96 -10.97
N PHE A 345 -11.16 -15.75 -10.48
CA PHE A 345 -11.14 -15.41 -9.07
C PHE A 345 -11.90 -14.11 -8.80
N ALA A 346 -12.64 -14.05 -7.69
CA ALA A 346 -13.10 -12.80 -7.13
C ALA A 346 -11.99 -12.15 -6.30
N TRP A 347 -11.92 -10.81 -6.34
CA TRP A 347 -11.07 -10.02 -5.48
C TRP A 347 -11.82 -9.65 -4.19
N ILE A 348 -11.39 -10.21 -3.06
CA ILE A 348 -11.99 -9.94 -1.75
C ILE A 348 -11.19 -8.81 -1.10
N HIS A 349 -11.69 -7.59 -1.20
CA HIS A 349 -11.06 -6.40 -0.60
C HIS A 349 -11.36 -6.30 0.91
N ILE A 350 -10.70 -5.37 1.60
CA ILE A 350 -10.63 -5.27 3.07
C ILE A 350 -11.53 -4.19 3.71
N THR A 351 -12.34 -3.48 2.94
CA THR A 351 -13.14 -2.37 3.49
C THR A 351 -14.23 -2.84 4.46
N CYS A 352 -14.04 -2.60 5.76
CA CYS A 352 -14.95 -3.04 6.82
C CYS A 352 -16.27 -2.23 6.86
N GLY A 353 -16.23 -0.94 6.50
CA GLY A 353 -17.40 -0.07 6.50
C GLY A 353 -18.34 -0.21 5.30
N LEU A 354 -18.00 -1.05 4.31
CA LEU A 354 -18.80 -1.23 3.10
C LEU A 354 -19.66 -2.50 3.19
N GLU A 355 -20.95 -2.35 3.45
CA GLU A 355 -21.88 -3.46 3.65
C GLU A 355 -22.69 -3.83 2.39
N ALA A 356 -22.95 -5.13 2.22
CA ALA A 356 -24.00 -5.68 1.37
C ALA A 356 -25.39 -5.32 1.93
N ASP A 357 -26.43 -5.43 1.12
CA ASP A 357 -27.83 -5.20 1.52
C ASP A 357 -28.31 -6.18 2.60
N SER A 358 -27.56 -7.27 2.82
CA SER A 358 -27.75 -8.25 3.88
C SER A 358 -27.13 -7.84 5.24
N GLY A 359 -26.33 -6.77 5.28
CA GLY A 359 -25.54 -6.35 6.45
C GLY A 359 -24.23 -7.13 6.65
N GLN A 360 -23.83 -7.98 5.70
CA GLN A 360 -22.50 -8.60 5.67
C GLN A 360 -21.50 -7.70 4.93
N PRO A 361 -20.17 -7.90 5.08
CA PRO A 361 -19.20 -7.18 4.26
C PRO A 361 -19.49 -7.36 2.76
N PHE A 362 -19.53 -6.26 2.01
CA PHE A 362 -19.87 -6.28 0.58
C PHE A 362 -18.94 -7.19 -0.22
N TYR A 363 -17.64 -7.16 0.09
CA TYR A 363 -16.65 -8.00 -0.58
C TYR A 363 -16.81 -9.49 -0.30
N HIS A 364 -17.71 -9.91 0.60
CA HIS A 364 -18.05 -11.32 0.81
C HIS A 364 -19.20 -11.82 -0.08
N LEU A 365 -19.80 -10.97 -0.92
CA LEU A 365 -20.81 -11.41 -1.92
C LEU A 365 -20.38 -12.61 -2.78
N PRO A 366 -19.10 -12.80 -3.14
CA PRO A 366 -18.66 -13.98 -3.88
C PRO A 366 -19.01 -15.32 -3.20
N LEU A 367 -19.21 -15.39 -1.88
CA LEU A 367 -19.72 -16.60 -1.20
C LEU A 367 -21.08 -17.08 -1.74
N GLN A 368 -21.83 -16.22 -2.42
CA GLN A 368 -23.12 -16.52 -3.05
C GLN A 368 -23.00 -16.79 -4.57
N ALA A 369 -21.80 -16.65 -5.13
CA ALA A 369 -21.50 -16.92 -6.54
C ALA A 369 -21.10 -18.40 -6.76
N PRO A 370 -21.09 -18.90 -8.01
CA PRO A 370 -20.76 -20.30 -8.29
C PRO A 370 -19.42 -20.75 -7.71
N ASP A 371 -19.33 -21.96 -7.17
CA ASP A 371 -18.13 -22.49 -6.48
C ASP A 371 -16.90 -22.65 -7.39
N ALA A 372 -17.10 -22.65 -8.71
CA ALA A 372 -16.01 -22.60 -9.69
C ALA A 372 -15.23 -21.27 -9.66
N LEU A 373 -15.81 -20.21 -9.08
CA LEU A 373 -15.16 -18.93 -8.86
C LEU A 373 -14.33 -18.99 -7.57
N GLY A 374 -13.00 -19.01 -7.73
CA GLY A 374 -12.08 -18.90 -6.60
C GLY A 374 -12.12 -17.51 -5.96
N ALA A 375 -11.37 -17.33 -4.89
CA ALA A 375 -11.23 -16.05 -4.23
C ALA A 375 -9.77 -15.74 -3.89
N PHE A 376 -9.39 -14.51 -4.19
CA PHE A 376 -8.18 -13.87 -3.69
C PHE A 376 -8.60 -13.13 -2.41
N VAL A 377 -8.06 -13.51 -1.25
CA VAL A 377 -8.34 -12.94 0.08
C VAL A 377 -7.23 -11.97 0.50
N HIS A 378 -7.57 -10.68 0.63
CA HIS A 378 -6.59 -9.59 0.73
C HIS A 378 -6.27 -9.21 2.17
N THR A 379 -5.04 -8.76 2.39
CA THR A 379 -4.66 -7.88 3.51
C THR A 379 -3.69 -6.82 2.98
N THR A 380 -3.70 -5.62 3.58
CA THR A 380 -2.80 -4.52 3.21
C THR A 380 -1.64 -4.41 4.20
N MET A 381 -0.53 -3.84 3.75
CA MET A 381 0.65 -3.53 4.57
C MET A 381 1.26 -4.73 5.31
N PHE A 382 2.05 -4.43 6.35
CA PHE A 382 2.54 -5.38 7.34
C PHE A 382 1.47 -5.96 8.26
N TYR A 383 0.20 -5.52 8.24
CA TYR A 383 -0.80 -6.00 9.19
C TYR A 383 -1.12 -7.49 8.98
N THR A 384 -1.09 -8.28 10.05
CA THR A 384 -1.56 -9.67 10.06
C THR A 384 -3.08 -9.75 9.97
N LEU A 385 -3.64 -10.94 9.84
CA LEU A 385 -5.09 -11.17 9.89
C LEU A 385 -5.75 -10.80 11.24
N THR A 386 -5.01 -10.85 12.36
CA THR A 386 -5.59 -10.74 13.71
C THR A 386 -5.06 -9.59 14.57
N ALA A 387 -3.87 -9.06 14.29
CA ALA A 387 -3.35 -7.88 14.97
C ALA A 387 -4.12 -6.60 14.58
N PRO A 388 -4.06 -5.54 15.41
CA PRO A 388 -4.73 -4.28 15.09
C PRO A 388 -4.30 -3.71 13.73
N ALA A 389 -5.29 -3.39 12.90
CA ALA A 389 -5.14 -2.84 11.55
C ALA A 389 -6.11 -1.66 11.33
N PRO A 390 -5.83 -0.47 11.88
CA PRO A 390 -6.73 0.70 11.86
C PRO A 390 -6.80 1.42 10.51
N VAL A 391 -7.05 0.66 9.44
CA VAL A 391 -7.12 1.09 8.03
C VAL A 391 -8.40 0.55 7.40
N TYR A 392 -8.88 1.18 6.33
CA TYR A 392 -10.09 0.75 5.62
C TYR A 392 -11.33 0.58 6.52
N ASP A 393 -11.45 1.47 7.51
CA ASP A 393 -12.47 1.45 8.57
C ASP A 393 -12.49 0.18 9.44
N CYS A 394 -11.38 -0.55 9.47
CA CYS A 394 -11.22 -1.77 10.25
C CYS A 394 -10.59 -1.52 11.62
N GLU A 395 -10.88 -2.40 12.59
CA GLU A 395 -10.08 -2.55 13.81
C GLU A 395 -8.94 -3.56 13.61
N ASP A 396 -9.23 -4.64 12.87
CA ASP A 396 -8.34 -5.73 12.43
C ASP A 396 -8.92 -6.38 11.16
N PHE A 397 -8.29 -7.44 10.63
CA PHE A 397 -8.76 -8.17 9.45
C PHE A 397 -9.47 -9.50 9.77
N THR A 398 -10.03 -9.65 10.97
CA THR A 398 -10.72 -10.90 11.35
C THR A 398 -11.93 -11.22 10.46
N HIS A 399 -12.54 -10.22 9.82
CA HIS A 399 -13.58 -10.45 8.81
C HIS A 399 -13.08 -11.30 7.61
N GLN A 400 -11.79 -11.23 7.26
CA GLN A 400 -11.21 -12.09 6.24
C GLN A 400 -11.12 -13.54 6.72
N LEU A 401 -10.92 -13.77 8.02
CA LEU A 401 -11.00 -15.12 8.60
C LEU A 401 -12.43 -15.67 8.54
N ASP A 402 -13.45 -14.81 8.73
CA ASP A 402 -14.86 -15.21 8.54
C ASP A 402 -15.13 -15.63 7.09
N PHE A 403 -14.54 -14.93 6.11
CA PHE A 403 -14.61 -15.33 4.70
C PHE A 403 -13.90 -16.68 4.45
N LEU A 404 -12.67 -16.83 4.96
CA LEU A 404 -11.88 -18.07 4.81
C LEU A 404 -12.60 -19.27 5.43
N ASP A 405 -13.20 -19.11 6.61
CA ASP A 405 -13.99 -20.16 7.28
C ASP A 405 -15.18 -20.60 6.42
N ALA A 406 -15.88 -19.65 5.82
CA ALA A 406 -17.04 -19.94 4.96
C ALA A 406 -16.65 -20.54 3.59
N ALA A 407 -15.46 -20.23 3.07
CA ALA A 407 -15.03 -20.62 1.73
C ALA A 407 -14.10 -21.85 1.69
N SER A 408 -13.45 -22.18 2.81
CA SER A 408 -12.47 -23.27 2.90
C SER A 408 -13.11 -24.62 2.56
N GLY A 409 -12.52 -25.35 1.61
CA GLY A 409 -13.03 -26.63 1.10
C GLY A 409 -14.19 -26.51 0.10
N GLU A 410 -14.78 -25.33 -0.06
CA GLU A 410 -15.89 -25.07 -0.99
C GLU A 410 -15.40 -24.47 -2.32
N ARG A 411 -14.32 -23.68 -2.30
CA ARG A 411 -13.76 -23.04 -3.50
C ARG A 411 -12.25 -22.83 -3.41
N PRO A 412 -11.56 -22.61 -4.54
CA PRO A 412 -10.14 -22.26 -4.54
C PRO A 412 -9.87 -20.96 -3.79
N LEU A 413 -8.97 -21.01 -2.81
CA LEU A 413 -8.55 -19.87 -2.01
C LEU A 413 -7.09 -19.52 -2.25
N VAL A 414 -6.82 -18.24 -2.45
CA VAL A 414 -5.47 -17.69 -2.54
C VAL A 414 -5.37 -16.53 -1.56
N PHE A 415 -4.46 -16.62 -0.59
CA PHE A 415 -4.11 -15.49 0.25
C PHE A 415 -3.21 -14.55 -0.53
N PHE A 416 -3.52 -13.25 -0.55
CA PHE A 416 -2.73 -12.29 -1.32
C PHE A 416 -2.45 -11.01 -0.53
N PRO A 417 -1.49 -11.09 0.42
CA PRO A 417 -1.15 -9.98 1.29
C PRO A 417 -0.21 -8.99 0.60
N GLU A 418 -0.24 -7.74 1.03
CA GLU A 418 0.71 -6.72 0.58
C GLU A 418 2.04 -6.75 1.33
N THR A 419 3.12 -6.31 0.67
CA THR A 419 4.46 -6.12 1.27
C THR A 419 4.95 -4.68 1.26
N ALA A 420 4.29 -3.79 0.51
CA ALA A 420 4.63 -2.38 0.37
C ALA A 420 3.38 -1.57 -0.04
N TRP A 421 3.07 -0.49 0.68
CA TRP A 421 1.92 0.38 0.41
C TRP A 421 2.32 1.80 -0.04
N TRP A 422 2.33 1.99 -1.35
CA TRP A 422 2.78 3.24 -1.96
C TRP A 422 1.93 4.46 -1.72
N LEU A 423 0.62 4.37 -1.46
CA LEU A 423 -0.31 5.51 -1.53
C LEU A 423 -0.10 6.53 -0.38
N GLY A 424 1.06 7.19 -0.42
CA GLY A 424 1.64 8.01 0.62
C GLY A 424 1.94 7.28 1.92
N PHE A 425 2.14 5.97 1.96
CA PHE A 425 2.36 5.29 3.24
C PHE A 425 3.84 5.06 3.54
N ASP A 426 4.46 4.06 2.92
CA ASP A 426 5.76 3.54 3.37
C ASP A 426 6.85 3.59 2.30
N ASP A 427 6.69 2.93 1.15
CA ASP A 427 7.77 2.71 0.18
C ASP A 427 8.20 4.00 -0.56
N ASN A 428 7.30 4.98 -0.67
CA ASN A 428 7.59 6.32 -1.18
C ASN A 428 8.02 7.30 -0.08
N VAL A 429 8.09 6.86 1.18
CA VAL A 429 8.66 7.56 2.35
C VAL A 429 9.74 6.67 2.98
N PRO A 430 10.61 6.08 2.16
CA PRO A 430 11.31 4.80 2.36
C PRO A 430 11.41 4.31 3.81
N LEU A 431 10.28 3.83 4.36
CA LEU A 431 10.23 3.33 5.73
C LEU A 431 10.65 1.87 5.76
N THR A 432 11.76 1.56 6.44
CA THR A 432 12.09 0.14 6.69
C THR A 432 11.09 -0.47 7.67
N LEU A 433 10.44 -1.56 7.25
CA LEU A 433 9.34 -2.23 7.95
C LEU A 433 9.57 -3.76 7.98
N PRO A 434 10.68 -4.25 8.58
CA PRO A 434 10.95 -5.69 8.64
C PRO A 434 9.93 -6.48 9.48
N ILE A 435 9.03 -5.80 10.21
CA ILE A 435 7.80 -6.42 10.73
C ILE A 435 6.97 -7.13 9.65
N THR A 436 6.98 -6.65 8.40
CA THR A 436 6.30 -7.30 7.27
C THR A 436 6.73 -8.76 7.13
N GLY A 437 8.03 -9.05 7.22
CA GLY A 437 8.55 -10.42 7.12
C GLY A 437 7.98 -11.33 8.22
N TRP A 438 7.96 -10.84 9.45
CA TRP A 438 7.38 -11.55 10.60
C TRP A 438 5.88 -11.77 10.43
N SER A 439 5.12 -10.74 10.06
CA SER A 439 3.67 -10.82 9.93
C SER A 439 3.23 -11.83 8.88
N ARG A 440 3.94 -11.89 7.75
CA ARG A 440 3.65 -12.88 6.71
C ARG A 440 3.96 -14.30 7.15
N ALA A 441 5.07 -14.53 7.85
CA ALA A 441 5.37 -15.83 8.45
C ALA A 441 4.28 -16.22 9.47
N HIS A 442 3.86 -15.27 10.31
CA HIS A 442 2.79 -15.48 11.29
C HIS A 442 1.45 -15.86 10.64
N ASP A 443 1.02 -15.12 9.61
CA ASP A 443 -0.22 -15.43 8.90
C ASP A 443 -0.17 -16.84 8.31
N VAL A 444 0.91 -17.21 7.59
CA VAL A 444 1.04 -18.54 6.97
C VAL A 444 1.09 -19.66 8.01
N GLN A 445 1.88 -19.49 9.07
CA GLN A 445 2.16 -20.56 10.04
C GLN A 445 1.06 -20.74 11.09
N VAL A 446 0.34 -19.66 11.41
CA VAL A 446 -0.62 -19.64 12.54
C VAL A 446 -2.04 -19.44 12.03
N GLU A 447 -2.29 -18.34 11.32
CA GLU A 447 -3.65 -17.92 11.00
C GLU A 447 -4.24 -18.71 9.84
N LEU A 448 -3.44 -19.07 8.83
CA LEU A 448 -3.89 -19.84 7.67
C LEU A 448 -3.86 -21.36 7.87
N ALA A 449 -3.13 -21.86 8.86
CA ALA A 449 -2.98 -23.29 9.14
C ALA A 449 -4.30 -24.08 9.28
N PRO A 450 -5.42 -23.51 9.78
CA PRO A 450 -6.71 -24.20 9.85
C PRO A 450 -7.47 -24.31 8.51
N TYR A 451 -7.08 -23.58 7.47
CA TYR A 451 -7.87 -23.40 6.25
C TYR A 451 -7.23 -24.08 5.03
N GLU A 452 -8.07 -24.50 4.07
CA GLU A 452 -7.61 -25.05 2.79
C GLU A 452 -7.29 -23.92 1.80
N VAL A 453 -6.11 -23.31 1.97
CA VAL A 453 -5.60 -22.26 1.08
C VAL A 453 -4.66 -22.87 0.02
N GLU A 454 -5.04 -22.78 -1.24
CA GLU A 454 -4.28 -23.35 -2.36
C GLU A 454 -3.03 -22.50 -2.71
N GLY A 455 -3.12 -21.19 -2.49
CA GLY A 455 -2.15 -20.23 -3.02
C GLY A 455 -1.74 -19.11 -2.07
N HIS A 456 -0.55 -18.59 -2.31
CA HIS A 456 -0.09 -17.32 -1.75
C HIS A 456 0.51 -16.45 -2.87
N VAL A 457 -0.12 -15.31 -3.16
CA VAL A 457 0.34 -14.37 -4.20
C VAL A 457 0.62 -13.02 -3.57
N THR A 458 1.88 -12.62 -3.48
CA THR A 458 2.29 -11.39 -2.82
C THR A 458 1.86 -10.16 -3.62
N PHE A 459 1.08 -9.26 -3.02
CA PHE A 459 0.77 -7.97 -3.60
C PHE A 459 1.96 -7.01 -3.36
N SER A 460 2.58 -6.53 -4.44
CA SER A 460 3.78 -5.70 -4.37
C SER A 460 3.63 -4.40 -5.16
N THR A 461 4.15 -3.33 -4.57
CA THR A 461 4.13 -1.97 -5.14
C THR A 461 5.53 -1.36 -5.31
N GLY A 462 6.58 -2.03 -4.85
CA GLY A 462 7.92 -1.48 -4.92
C GLY A 462 8.95 -2.40 -4.29
N ARG A 463 10.20 -2.30 -4.74
CA ARG A 463 11.30 -3.18 -4.27
C ARG A 463 12.59 -2.46 -3.89
N GLU A 464 12.71 -1.17 -4.18
CA GLU A 464 13.84 -0.37 -3.71
C GLU A 464 13.74 -0.12 -2.19
N TRP A 465 14.83 0.35 -1.57
CA TRP A 465 14.89 0.68 -0.14
C TRP A 465 14.70 -0.54 0.78
N GLY A 466 15.19 -1.70 0.36
CA GLY A 466 15.12 -2.94 1.15
C GLY A 466 13.81 -3.72 1.03
N TYR A 467 12.78 -3.17 0.39
CA TYR A 467 11.49 -3.86 0.20
C TYR A 467 11.61 -5.18 -0.57
N TRP A 468 12.63 -5.30 -1.43
CA TRP A 468 12.98 -6.57 -2.08
C TRP A 468 13.20 -7.73 -1.09
N MET A 469 13.60 -7.46 0.16
CA MET A 469 13.82 -8.51 1.17
C MET A 469 12.53 -9.19 1.59
N TYR A 470 11.43 -8.45 1.72
CA TYR A 470 10.14 -9.00 2.13
C TYR A 470 9.57 -9.88 1.02
N ASP A 471 9.63 -9.38 -0.22
CA ASP A 471 9.25 -10.12 -1.41
C ASP A 471 10.09 -11.41 -1.56
N HIS A 472 11.41 -11.31 -1.39
CA HIS A 472 12.30 -12.45 -1.52
C HIS A 472 12.11 -13.47 -0.38
N HIS A 473 11.85 -13.03 0.85
CA HIS A 473 11.45 -13.91 1.95
C HIS A 473 10.20 -14.71 1.61
N LEU A 474 9.17 -14.05 1.07
CA LEU A 474 7.92 -14.72 0.68
C LEU A 474 8.15 -15.77 -0.40
N THR A 475 9.14 -15.60 -1.29
CA THR A 475 9.46 -16.68 -2.25
C THR A 475 9.94 -17.97 -1.60
N ARG A 476 10.50 -17.89 -0.39
CA ARG A 476 10.91 -19.05 0.41
C ARG A 476 9.79 -19.57 1.28
N LEU A 477 9.12 -18.69 2.04
CA LEU A 477 8.00 -19.04 2.91
C LEU A 477 6.87 -19.75 2.14
N THR A 478 6.60 -19.33 0.90
CA THR A 478 5.54 -19.95 0.09
C THR A 478 5.91 -21.32 -0.47
N TRP A 479 7.20 -21.65 -0.52
CA TRP A 479 7.68 -22.99 -0.81
C TRP A 479 7.70 -23.87 0.44
N ASP A 480 8.23 -23.33 1.54
CA ASP A 480 8.39 -24.01 2.82
C ASP A 480 7.81 -23.12 3.93
N ALA A 481 6.61 -23.49 4.40
CA ALA A 481 5.90 -22.73 5.42
C ALA A 481 6.59 -22.72 6.78
N ASP A 482 7.55 -23.63 7.03
CA ASP A 482 8.29 -23.64 8.29
C ASP A 482 9.38 -22.56 8.34
N VAL A 483 9.72 -21.92 7.22
CA VAL A 483 10.70 -20.83 7.16
C VAL A 483 10.17 -19.62 7.93
N SER A 484 10.80 -19.28 9.05
CA SER A 484 10.55 -18.02 9.75
C SER A 484 11.28 -16.84 9.10
N TRP A 485 10.90 -15.62 9.50
CA TRP A 485 11.63 -14.42 9.13
C TRP A 485 13.08 -14.46 9.65
N GLU A 486 13.29 -14.99 10.85
CA GLU A 486 14.61 -15.15 11.44
C GLU A 486 15.49 -16.14 10.66
N ASP A 487 14.92 -17.27 10.23
CA ASP A 487 15.63 -18.24 9.38
C ASP A 487 16.03 -17.60 8.04
N TYR A 488 15.17 -16.75 7.48
CA TYR A 488 15.49 -15.99 6.27
C TYR A 488 16.64 -14.99 6.50
N LEU A 489 16.60 -14.24 7.60
CA LEU A 489 17.66 -13.28 7.94
C LEU A 489 19.01 -13.97 8.13
N ASP A 490 19.05 -15.18 8.72
CA ASP A 490 20.26 -16.00 8.80
C ASP A 490 20.73 -16.46 7.40
N TRP A 491 19.80 -16.86 6.55
CA TRP A 491 20.12 -17.39 5.23
C TRP A 491 20.58 -16.31 4.23
N ILE A 492 20.10 -15.08 4.37
CA ILE A 492 20.45 -13.94 3.51
C ILE A 492 21.69 -13.18 4.02
N GLU A 493 22.06 -13.33 5.30
CA GLU A 493 23.21 -12.68 5.94
C GLU A 493 24.49 -12.64 5.08
N PRO A 494 24.92 -13.74 4.41
CA PRO A 494 26.16 -13.74 3.64
C PRO A 494 26.17 -12.78 2.44
N VAL A 495 25.00 -12.35 1.96
CA VAL A 495 24.87 -11.35 0.88
C VAL A 495 25.52 -10.03 1.25
N PHE A 496 25.57 -9.72 2.54
CA PHE A 496 26.10 -8.46 3.05
C PHE A 496 27.58 -8.55 3.43
N GLY A 497 28.25 -9.70 3.25
CA GLY A 497 29.68 -9.87 3.57
C GLY A 497 29.99 -9.63 5.06
N ASP A 498 31.19 -9.13 5.38
CA ASP A 498 31.68 -8.97 6.77
C ASP A 498 30.79 -8.12 7.70
N GLY A 499 29.86 -7.32 7.15
CA GLY A 499 28.89 -6.54 7.93
C GLY A 499 27.52 -7.20 8.11
N GLY A 500 27.31 -8.39 7.54
CA GLY A 500 26.02 -9.06 7.48
C GLY A 500 25.46 -9.42 8.84
N GLU A 501 26.22 -10.14 9.67
CA GLU A 501 25.80 -10.55 11.02
C GLU A 501 25.26 -9.37 11.85
N ALA A 502 25.99 -8.26 11.88
CA ALA A 502 25.59 -7.07 12.63
C ALA A 502 24.31 -6.42 12.04
N LEU A 503 24.20 -6.37 10.72
CA LEU A 503 23.04 -5.82 10.03
C LEU A 503 21.78 -6.67 10.26
N MET A 504 21.87 -7.99 10.11
CA MET A 504 20.75 -8.91 10.35
C MET A 504 20.37 -9.01 11.83
N THR A 505 21.33 -8.78 12.74
CA THR A 505 21.04 -8.60 14.17
C THR A 505 20.23 -7.32 14.41
N ALA A 506 20.59 -6.22 13.74
CA ALA A 506 19.84 -4.97 13.83
C ALA A 506 18.42 -5.12 13.25
N GLU A 507 18.27 -5.79 12.10
CA GLU A 507 16.96 -6.07 11.47
C GLU A 507 16.03 -6.86 12.42
N ARG A 508 16.53 -7.91 13.10
CA ARG A 508 15.74 -8.65 14.11
C ARG A 508 15.28 -7.77 15.25
N ALA A 509 16.20 -6.99 15.82
CA ALA A 509 15.85 -6.06 16.89
C ALA A 509 14.83 -5.00 16.41
N TRP A 510 14.95 -4.55 15.16
CA TRP A 510 14.00 -3.62 14.54
C TRP A 510 12.61 -4.24 14.37
N THR A 511 12.52 -5.47 13.87
CA THR A 511 11.27 -6.25 13.78
C THR A 511 10.59 -6.35 15.16
N ASP A 512 11.35 -6.71 16.20
CA ASP A 512 10.81 -6.81 17.56
C ASP A 512 10.29 -5.48 18.10
N LEU A 513 11.02 -4.39 17.84
CA LEU A 513 10.57 -3.04 18.22
C LEU A 513 9.31 -2.65 17.47
N GLN A 514 9.22 -2.90 16.17
CA GLN A 514 8.03 -2.58 15.39
C GLN A 514 6.82 -3.36 15.88
N ARG A 515 6.96 -4.66 16.18
CA ARG A 515 5.88 -5.44 16.79
C ARG A 515 5.42 -4.84 18.12
N LYS A 516 6.37 -4.54 19.01
CA LYS A 516 6.09 -3.90 20.30
C LYS A 516 5.31 -2.59 20.10
N TRP A 517 5.77 -1.71 19.21
CA TRP A 517 5.21 -0.38 19.08
C TRP A 517 3.89 -0.37 18.30
N PHE A 518 3.79 -1.14 17.22
CA PHE A 518 2.64 -1.10 16.31
C PHE A 518 1.55 -2.13 16.61
N TYR A 519 1.83 -3.24 17.28
CA TYR A 519 0.78 -4.19 17.69
C TYR A 519 0.47 -4.11 19.19
N ASP A 520 1.50 -4.06 20.03
CA ASP A 520 1.28 -4.21 21.48
C ASP A 520 1.04 -2.88 22.21
N THR A 521 1.65 -1.78 21.75
CA THR A 521 1.66 -0.50 22.47
C THR A 521 0.60 0.46 21.96
N ASN A 522 0.74 0.93 20.72
CA ASN A 522 -0.19 1.87 20.12
C ASN A 522 -0.13 1.77 18.58
N PRO A 523 -1.10 1.10 17.92
CA PRO A 523 -1.10 0.90 16.47
C PRO A 523 -1.20 2.21 15.69
N LEU A 524 -1.56 3.33 16.33
CA LEU A 524 -1.65 4.63 15.67
C LEU A 524 -0.28 5.31 15.51
N LEU A 525 0.79 4.82 16.16
CA LEU A 525 2.12 5.43 16.06
C LEU A 525 2.69 5.40 14.64
N ILE A 526 2.37 4.37 13.84
CA ILE A 526 2.84 4.28 12.46
C ILE A 526 2.38 5.47 11.60
N PHE A 527 1.18 6.00 11.84
CA PHE A 527 0.66 7.13 11.06
C PHE A 527 1.50 8.41 11.26
N TYR A 528 2.16 8.57 12.41
CA TYR A 528 3.09 9.69 12.60
C TYR A 528 4.30 9.60 11.65
N LEU A 529 4.73 8.36 11.34
CA LEU A 529 5.90 8.08 10.51
C LEU A 529 5.57 8.00 9.03
N SER A 530 4.38 7.50 8.67
CA SER A 530 3.94 7.35 7.28
C SER A 530 4.05 8.66 6.50
N GLY A 531 4.02 8.59 5.17
CA GLY A 531 3.64 9.75 4.38
C GLY A 531 2.18 10.16 4.65
N GLU A 532 1.76 11.22 3.99
CA GLU A 532 0.38 11.71 3.99
C GLU A 532 0.21 12.56 2.74
N LEU A 533 -0.70 12.15 1.86
CA LEU A 533 -1.06 12.90 0.68
C LEU A 533 -2.32 13.74 0.97
N PRO A 534 -2.58 14.80 0.19
CA PRO A 534 -3.81 15.58 0.33
C PRO A 534 -5.08 14.73 0.19
N GLN A 535 -5.04 13.67 -0.62
CA GLN A 535 -6.19 12.77 -0.79
C GLN A 535 -6.57 12.05 0.51
N ASP A 536 -5.61 11.76 1.39
CA ASP A 536 -5.90 11.10 2.67
C ASP A 536 -6.68 12.02 3.60
N GLU A 537 -6.24 13.27 3.72
CA GLU A 537 -6.86 14.30 4.55
C GLU A 537 -8.30 14.60 4.08
N ILE A 538 -8.48 14.72 2.77
CA ILE A 538 -9.74 15.04 2.12
C ILE A 538 -10.69 13.84 2.15
N GLY A 539 -10.17 12.64 1.88
CA GLY A 539 -10.93 11.39 2.01
C GLY A 539 -11.46 11.22 3.42
N ALA A 540 -10.62 11.46 4.44
CA ALA A 540 -11.04 11.39 5.83
C ALA A 540 -12.13 12.40 6.19
N GLN A 541 -12.03 13.64 5.71
CA GLN A 541 -13.09 14.64 5.86
C GLN A 541 -14.41 14.17 5.23
N ALA A 542 -14.33 13.50 4.08
CA ALA A 542 -15.46 12.91 3.37
C ALA A 542 -16.01 11.60 3.97
N GLY A 543 -15.42 11.08 5.06
CA GLY A 543 -15.78 9.77 5.62
C GLY A 543 -15.27 8.57 4.81
N ILE A 544 -14.39 8.80 3.83
CA ILE A 544 -13.72 7.76 3.03
C ILE A 544 -12.32 7.54 3.63
N LEU A 545 -12.22 6.58 4.54
CA LEU A 545 -11.01 6.32 5.32
C LEU A 545 -10.26 5.07 4.82
N ALA A 546 -9.40 5.24 3.80
CA ALA A 546 -8.39 4.23 3.47
C ALA A 546 -7.44 4.02 4.66
N ARG A 547 -7.08 5.11 5.31
CA ARG A 547 -6.28 5.15 6.54
C ARG A 547 -6.64 6.41 7.32
N ARG A 548 -6.25 6.43 8.59
CA ARG A 548 -6.37 7.65 9.40
C ARG A 548 -5.29 8.64 8.97
N PRO A 549 -5.64 9.91 8.69
CA PRO A 549 -4.64 10.97 8.58
C PRO A 549 -3.88 11.14 9.90
N LYS A 550 -2.72 11.76 9.82
CA LYS A 550 -2.00 12.28 10.98
C LYS A 550 -2.90 13.23 11.75
N LEU A 551 -2.72 13.30 13.07
CA LEU A 551 -3.41 14.33 13.84
C LEU A 551 -3.02 15.71 13.32
N ALA A 552 -3.99 16.47 12.82
CA ALA A 552 -3.76 17.83 12.38
C ALA A 552 -3.19 18.68 13.53
N TYR A 553 -2.24 19.56 13.22
CA TYR A 553 -1.59 20.41 14.24
C TYR A 553 -2.60 21.27 15.00
N ARG A 554 -3.62 21.75 14.30
CA ARG A 554 -4.74 22.49 14.90
C ARG A 554 -5.51 21.65 15.90
N THR A 555 -5.84 20.40 15.57
CA THR A 555 -6.53 19.48 16.47
C THR A 555 -5.76 19.33 17.77
N VAL A 556 -4.44 19.10 17.71
CA VAL A 556 -3.59 18.99 18.91
C VAL A 556 -3.55 20.29 19.72
N ARG A 557 -3.46 21.46 19.06
CA ARG A 557 -3.53 22.78 19.72
C ARG A 557 -4.83 22.98 20.49
N ASP A 558 -5.94 22.50 19.93
CA ASP A 558 -7.30 22.79 20.40
C ASP A 558 -7.88 21.75 21.36
N MET A 559 -7.15 20.64 21.60
CA MET A 559 -7.48 19.68 22.65
C MET A 559 -7.63 20.38 24.01
N ASP A 560 -8.66 19.97 24.77
CA ASP A 560 -8.77 20.32 26.18
C ASP A 560 -7.57 19.75 26.98
N ASP A 561 -7.36 20.26 28.20
CA ASP A 561 -6.19 19.88 29.01
C ASP A 561 -6.11 18.38 29.32
N ALA A 562 -7.23 17.70 29.51
CA ALA A 562 -7.24 16.28 29.82
C ALA A 562 -6.92 15.44 28.57
N THR A 563 -7.54 15.78 27.43
CA THR A 563 -7.29 15.15 26.14
C THR A 563 -5.85 15.38 25.67
N PHE A 564 -5.33 16.60 25.83
CA PHE A 564 -3.95 16.93 25.50
C PHE A 564 -2.96 16.18 26.38
N ALA A 565 -3.18 16.12 27.70
CA ALA A 565 -2.30 15.36 28.60
C ALA A 565 -2.30 13.85 28.30
N ALA A 566 -3.47 13.29 27.91
CA ALA A 566 -3.57 11.92 27.44
C ALA A 566 -2.75 11.72 26.16
N TRP A 567 -2.98 12.55 25.13
CA TRP A 567 -2.23 12.52 23.88
C TRP A 567 -0.71 12.65 24.09
N GLN A 568 -0.28 13.57 24.95
CA GLN A 568 1.15 13.72 25.28
C GLN A 568 1.76 12.42 25.78
N THR A 569 1.02 11.68 26.62
CA THR A 569 1.49 10.42 27.20
C THR A 569 1.43 9.26 26.19
N THR A 570 0.31 9.13 25.46
CA THR A 570 0.03 7.98 24.59
C THR A 570 0.73 8.06 23.24
N ASP A 571 1.05 9.27 22.79
CA ASP A 571 1.56 9.52 21.45
C ASP A 571 2.94 10.17 21.52
N LEU A 572 3.05 11.40 22.05
CA LEU A 572 4.33 12.14 21.99
C LEU A 572 5.44 11.50 22.83
N ASP A 573 5.16 11.10 24.07
CA ASP A 573 6.12 10.41 24.93
C ASP A 573 6.38 8.98 24.45
N ALA A 574 5.39 8.31 23.87
CA ALA A 574 5.58 7.02 23.21
C ALA A 574 6.51 7.13 22.00
N LEU A 575 6.38 8.17 21.16
CA LEU A 575 7.31 8.45 20.05
C LEU A 575 8.73 8.69 20.56
N ARG A 576 8.91 9.41 21.67
CA ARG A 576 10.25 9.63 22.27
C ARG A 576 10.87 8.34 22.79
N ALA A 577 10.08 7.49 23.44
CA ALA A 577 10.54 6.18 23.89
C ALA A 577 10.87 5.27 22.70
N MET A 578 10.04 5.31 21.66
CA MET A 578 10.28 4.61 20.40
C MET A 578 11.57 5.10 19.73
N LEU A 579 11.82 6.40 19.69
CA LEU A 579 13.07 6.97 19.18
C LEU A 579 14.28 6.40 19.94
N ALA A 580 14.25 6.44 21.27
CA ALA A 580 15.36 5.96 22.10
C ALA A 580 15.65 4.46 21.87
N ASP A 581 14.61 3.64 21.72
CA ASP A 581 14.75 2.21 21.42
C ASP A 581 15.44 1.99 20.06
N HIS A 582 15.01 2.68 19.00
CA HIS A 582 15.59 2.52 17.65
C HIS A 582 16.99 3.14 17.53
N GLU A 583 17.24 4.28 18.18
CA GLU A 583 18.59 4.87 18.27
C GLU A 583 19.58 3.93 18.96
N ALA A 584 19.13 3.16 19.96
CA ALA A 584 19.98 2.18 20.63
C ALA A 584 20.39 1.04 19.68
N VAL A 585 19.48 0.55 18.85
CA VAL A 585 19.78 -0.47 17.83
C VAL A 585 20.72 0.10 16.77
N LEU A 586 20.43 1.29 16.25
CA LEU A 586 21.27 1.94 15.23
C LEU A 586 22.68 2.27 15.76
N ALA A 587 22.81 2.70 17.01
CA ALA A 587 24.10 2.97 17.64
C ALA A 587 24.93 1.69 17.89
N ALA A 588 24.29 0.53 18.01
CA ALA A 588 24.96 -0.76 18.11
C ALA A 588 25.48 -1.27 16.75
N LEU A 589 24.94 -0.75 15.63
CA LEU A 589 25.38 -1.12 14.29
C LEU A 589 26.77 -0.52 14.01
N PRO A 590 27.81 -1.34 13.78
CA PRO A 590 29.16 -0.84 13.53
C PRO A 590 29.18 0.02 12.26
N ALA A 591 30.00 1.07 12.26
CA ALA A 591 30.27 1.86 11.06
C ALA A 591 30.73 0.92 9.92
N ASP A 592 30.31 1.22 8.68
CA ASP A 592 30.73 0.40 7.55
C ASP A 592 32.26 0.38 7.48
N SER A 593 32.82 -0.83 7.47
CA SER A 593 34.25 -1.04 7.38
C SER A 593 34.80 -0.63 6.01
N GLY A 594 33.92 -0.46 5.02
CA GLY A 594 34.30 -0.28 3.62
C GLY A 594 34.90 -1.55 2.99
N LEU A 595 34.87 -2.67 3.71
CA LEU A 595 35.39 -3.96 3.27
C LEU A 595 34.26 -4.78 2.63
N GLY A 596 34.57 -5.43 1.52
CA GLY A 596 33.62 -6.23 0.76
C GLY A 596 33.56 -5.80 -0.70
N LYS A 597 32.76 -6.51 -1.49
CA LYS A 597 32.57 -6.21 -2.91
C LYS A 597 31.70 -4.96 -3.08
N PRO A 598 31.79 -4.25 -4.23
CA PRO A 598 30.93 -3.11 -4.52
C PRO A 598 29.44 -3.39 -4.29
N GLN A 599 28.94 -4.54 -4.77
CA GLN A 599 27.55 -4.95 -4.58
C GLN A 599 27.17 -5.13 -3.10
N GLN A 600 28.07 -5.69 -2.28
CA GLN A 600 27.81 -5.89 -0.85
C GLN A 600 27.78 -4.54 -0.11
N LEU A 601 28.68 -3.62 -0.49
CA LEU A 601 28.73 -2.27 0.03
C LEU A 601 27.45 -1.50 -0.32
N GLU A 602 26.96 -1.61 -1.56
CA GLU A 602 25.71 -0.98 -2.00
C GLU A 602 24.49 -1.50 -1.23
N LEU A 603 24.39 -2.83 -1.05
CA LEU A 603 23.30 -3.46 -0.30
C LEU A 603 23.31 -3.09 1.19
N ARG A 604 24.50 -3.07 1.81
CA ARG A 604 24.62 -2.60 3.20
C ARG A 604 24.29 -1.13 3.34
N ALA A 605 24.72 -0.30 2.39
CA ALA A 605 24.41 1.13 2.39
C ALA A 605 22.90 1.36 2.25
N GLU A 606 22.21 0.63 1.36
CA GLU A 606 20.75 0.71 1.20
C GLU A 606 20.01 0.44 2.53
N LEU A 607 20.32 -0.67 3.22
CA LEU A 607 19.65 -1.01 4.47
C LEU A 607 20.06 -0.10 5.64
N ARG A 608 21.34 0.24 5.75
CA ARG A 608 21.79 1.17 6.80
C ARG A 608 21.09 2.53 6.65
N GLU A 609 21.03 3.06 5.44
CA GLU A 609 20.37 4.33 5.18
C GLU A 609 18.85 4.25 5.44
N SER A 610 18.17 3.15 5.12
CA SER A 610 16.75 3.02 5.43
C SER A 610 16.48 3.02 6.95
N LEU A 611 17.35 2.40 7.75
CA LEU A 611 17.31 2.46 9.22
C LEU A 611 17.58 3.88 9.75
N GLU A 612 18.57 4.58 9.19
CA GLU A 612 18.91 5.96 9.53
C GLU A 612 17.74 6.92 9.19
N LEU A 613 17.13 6.77 8.00
CA LEU A 613 15.96 7.54 7.58
C LEU A 613 14.74 7.29 8.46
N TYR A 614 14.54 6.05 8.91
CA TYR A 614 13.46 5.71 9.84
C TYR A 614 13.62 6.46 11.18
N VAL A 615 14.83 6.48 11.74
CA VAL A 615 15.13 7.25 12.97
C VAL A 615 14.92 8.75 12.74
N ASP A 616 15.43 9.28 11.62
CA ASP A 616 15.24 10.68 11.23
C ASP A 616 13.74 11.01 11.11
N ARG A 617 12.91 10.10 10.62
CA ARG A 617 11.47 10.32 10.51
C ARG A 617 10.81 10.46 11.88
N ILE A 618 11.20 9.64 12.86
CA ILE A 618 10.71 9.75 14.24
C ILE A 618 11.16 11.09 14.85
N GLN A 619 12.42 11.48 14.67
CA GLN A 619 12.95 12.75 15.16
C GLN A 619 12.19 13.95 14.58
N GLN A 620 11.92 13.93 13.27
CA GLN A 620 11.14 14.98 12.61
C GLN A 620 9.73 15.04 13.20
N ALA A 621 9.03 13.90 13.31
CA ALA A 621 7.68 13.85 13.86
C ALA A 621 7.61 14.42 15.28
N ILE A 622 8.53 14.03 16.17
CA ILE A 622 8.62 14.57 17.54
C ILE A 622 8.82 16.09 17.50
N ALA A 623 9.77 16.60 16.72
CA ALA A 623 10.05 18.03 16.65
C ALA A 623 8.85 18.85 16.14
N LEU A 624 8.11 18.30 15.16
CA LEU A 624 6.90 18.92 14.63
C LEU A 624 5.82 19.04 15.72
N TYR A 625 5.51 17.96 16.44
CA TYR A 625 4.46 17.98 17.48
C TYR A 625 4.90 18.68 18.77
N GLU A 626 6.19 18.71 19.08
CA GLU A 626 6.73 19.58 20.14
C GLU A 626 6.49 21.05 19.85
N SER A 627 6.66 21.47 18.59
CA SER A 627 6.36 22.85 18.17
C SER A 627 4.89 23.21 18.43
N VAL A 628 3.97 22.31 18.08
CA VAL A 628 2.53 22.49 18.34
C VAL A 628 2.24 22.58 19.84
N ALA A 629 2.87 21.74 20.65
CA ALA A 629 2.74 21.80 22.11
C ALA A 629 3.23 23.14 22.68
N GLN A 630 4.31 23.72 22.14
CA GLN A 630 4.78 25.06 22.54
C GLN A 630 3.79 26.16 22.11
N ALA A 631 3.23 26.06 20.91
CA ALA A 631 2.21 26.99 20.42
C ALA A 631 0.92 26.93 21.26
N ARG A 632 0.50 25.73 21.69
CA ARG A 632 -0.65 25.54 22.58
C ARG A 632 -0.46 26.21 23.94
N ALA A 633 0.73 26.12 24.52
CA ALA A 633 1.01 26.71 25.84
C ALA A 633 0.72 28.22 25.87
N TRP A 634 0.92 28.92 24.74
CA TRP A 634 0.52 30.32 24.59
C TRP A 634 -1.00 30.51 24.57
N LYS A 635 -1.75 29.73 23.78
CA LYS A 635 -3.23 29.84 23.69
C LYS A 635 -3.91 29.71 25.06
N LEU A 636 -3.35 28.91 25.96
CA LEU A 636 -3.86 28.81 27.34
C LEU A 636 -3.44 29.99 28.22
N ALA A 637 -2.23 30.52 28.01
CA ALA A 637 -1.72 31.68 28.74
C ALA A 637 -2.38 33.00 28.29
N SER A 638 -2.89 33.08 27.05
CA SER A 638 -3.54 34.25 26.44
C SER A 638 -4.91 34.62 27.03
N ALA A 639 -5.28 34.07 28.20
CA ALA A 639 -6.15 34.76 29.14
C ALA A 639 -5.49 36.01 29.77
N ALA A 640 -4.19 36.24 29.53
CA ALA A 640 -3.45 37.45 29.88
C ALA A 640 -2.64 37.97 28.67
N GLU A 641 -2.92 39.20 28.25
CA GLU A 641 -2.30 39.94 27.11
C GLU A 641 -0.80 40.29 27.34
N ASP A 642 0.07 39.31 27.58
CA ASP A 642 1.52 39.55 27.70
C ASP A 642 2.24 39.28 26.36
N ALA A 643 2.57 40.36 25.63
CA ALA A 643 3.36 40.31 24.41
C ALA A 643 4.72 39.59 24.59
N SER A 644 5.30 39.61 25.80
CA SER A 644 6.54 38.89 26.10
C SER A 644 6.31 37.37 26.17
N GLY A 645 5.17 36.92 26.69
CA GLY A 645 4.77 35.52 26.73
C GLY A 645 4.55 34.94 25.33
N MET A 646 3.87 35.71 24.47
CA MET A 646 3.67 35.35 23.06
C MET A 646 5.01 35.20 22.33
N ALA A 647 5.91 36.18 22.49
CA ALA A 647 7.21 36.15 21.83
C ALA A 647 8.05 34.95 22.28
N ALA A 648 8.02 34.60 23.57
CA ALA A 648 8.74 33.44 24.09
C ALA A 648 8.17 32.11 23.57
N ALA A 649 6.84 31.95 23.54
CA ALA A 649 6.20 30.75 23.01
C ALA A 649 6.43 30.60 21.49
N LYS A 650 6.32 31.70 20.75
CA LYS A 650 6.65 31.76 19.32
C LYS A 650 8.10 31.32 19.08
N GLN A 651 9.04 31.90 19.82
CA GLN A 651 10.46 31.53 19.71
C GLN A 651 10.69 30.04 20.02
N ALA A 652 10.02 29.48 21.03
CA ALA A 652 10.15 28.06 21.39
C ALA A 652 9.56 27.13 20.30
N ALA A 653 8.40 27.47 19.74
CA ALA A 653 7.78 26.75 18.64
C ALA A 653 8.63 26.81 17.36
N GLU A 654 9.09 28.00 16.98
CA GLU A 654 10.00 28.20 15.83
C GLU A 654 11.31 27.44 16.01
N ALA A 655 11.86 27.37 17.23
CA ALA A 655 13.05 26.59 17.52
C ALA A 655 12.81 25.07 17.36
N ALA A 656 11.61 24.57 17.61
CA ALA A 656 11.23 23.18 17.37
C ALA A 656 11.01 22.90 15.87
N LEU A 657 10.34 23.79 15.14
CA LEU A 657 10.24 23.73 13.68
C LEU A 657 11.64 23.73 13.02
N ALA A 658 12.56 24.57 13.50
CA ALA A 658 13.94 24.59 12.99
C ALA A 658 14.68 23.25 13.22
N ARG A 659 14.37 22.51 14.28
CA ARG A 659 14.90 21.14 14.47
C ARG A 659 14.33 20.17 13.44
N ALA A 660 13.02 20.22 13.18
CA ALA A 660 12.40 19.39 12.14
C ALA A 660 13.01 19.68 10.75
N GLN A 661 13.13 20.96 10.38
CA GLN A 661 13.75 21.39 9.13
C GLN A 661 15.23 20.98 9.01
N ALA A 662 15.97 20.95 10.12
CA ALA A 662 17.35 20.46 10.13
C ALA A 662 17.45 18.95 9.87
N VAL A 663 16.46 18.17 10.31
CA VAL A 663 16.32 16.76 9.93
C VAL A 663 16.05 16.65 8.43
N THR A 664 15.04 17.35 7.92
CA THR A 664 14.71 17.39 6.49
C THR A 664 15.93 17.74 5.64
N ALA A 665 16.69 18.78 6.00
CA ALA A 665 17.89 19.21 5.27
C ALA A 665 19.00 18.15 5.24
N ARG A 666 19.10 17.29 6.26
CA ARG A 666 20.05 16.15 6.29
C ARG A 666 19.56 14.99 5.42
N VAL A 667 18.26 14.76 5.38
CA VAL A 667 17.64 13.64 4.64
C VAL A 667 17.66 13.87 3.13
N LEU A 668 17.36 15.06 2.64
CA LEU A 668 17.23 15.33 1.19
C LEU A 668 18.46 14.89 0.36
N PRO A 669 19.72 15.15 0.77
CA PRO A 669 20.89 14.66 0.06
C PRO A 669 21.01 13.13 0.02
N VAL A 670 20.57 12.43 1.08
CA VAL A 670 20.60 10.96 1.15
C VAL A 670 19.64 10.37 0.14
N LEU A 671 18.39 10.86 0.11
CA LEU A 671 17.38 10.45 -0.88
C LEU A 671 17.88 10.68 -2.31
N LYS A 672 18.55 11.82 -2.54
CA LYS A 672 19.09 12.13 -3.87
C LYS A 672 20.27 11.24 -4.27
N ALA A 673 21.16 10.90 -3.32
CA ALA A 673 22.31 10.04 -3.58
C ALA A 673 21.88 8.58 -3.88
N ALA A 674 20.83 8.11 -3.20
CA ALA A 674 20.28 6.77 -3.37
C ALA A 674 19.78 6.48 -4.80
N GLU A 675 19.35 7.51 -5.55
CA GLU A 675 18.91 7.34 -6.94
C GLU A 675 19.94 6.67 -7.85
N SER A 676 21.23 6.87 -7.57
CA SER A 676 22.32 6.25 -8.34
C SER A 676 22.48 4.75 -8.11
N ARG A 677 21.85 4.22 -7.05
CA ARG A 677 21.88 2.81 -6.64
C ARG A 677 20.58 2.08 -6.93
N TYR A 678 19.54 2.77 -7.41
CA TYR A 678 18.32 2.10 -7.82
C TYR A 678 18.60 1.10 -8.94
N ARG A 679 17.89 -0.02 -8.88
CA ARG A 679 18.09 -1.15 -9.78
C ARG A 679 17.36 -0.94 -11.10
N TYR A 680 16.26 -0.20 -11.08
CA TYR A 680 15.57 0.25 -12.28
C TYR A 680 15.97 1.67 -12.69
N PRO A 681 15.77 2.06 -13.97
CA PRO A 681 16.02 3.42 -14.42
C PRO A 681 15.26 4.46 -13.58
N VAL A 682 15.96 5.51 -13.16
CA VAL A 682 15.38 6.58 -12.32
C VAL A 682 14.21 7.29 -13.01
N GLU A 683 14.19 7.30 -14.35
CA GLU A 683 13.10 7.85 -15.16
C GLU A 683 11.78 7.10 -15.00
N LEU A 684 11.84 5.79 -14.72
CA LEU A 684 10.64 4.99 -14.43
C LEU A 684 10.24 5.09 -12.96
N LEU A 685 11.22 5.25 -12.07
CA LEU A 685 11.01 5.22 -10.63
C LEU A 685 10.60 6.57 -10.05
N ALA A 686 11.26 7.67 -10.44
CA ALA A 686 11.31 8.88 -9.63
C ALA A 686 11.15 10.19 -10.41
N ARG A 687 10.65 10.12 -11.65
CA ARG A 687 10.44 11.28 -12.52
C ARG A 687 9.00 11.34 -13.02
N GLU A 688 8.64 12.47 -13.60
CA GLU A 688 7.39 12.61 -14.35
C GLU A 688 7.35 11.63 -15.52
N LYS A 689 6.17 11.04 -15.74
CA LYS A 689 5.83 10.07 -16.77
C LYS A 689 4.58 10.55 -17.51
N PRO A 690 4.68 11.49 -18.47
CA PRO A 690 3.53 11.96 -19.24
C PRO A 690 2.82 10.84 -20.04
N ALA A 691 3.53 9.74 -20.31
CA ALA A 691 3.00 8.55 -20.97
C ALA A 691 2.56 7.45 -20.00
N SER A 692 2.45 7.74 -18.69
CA SER A 692 1.94 6.78 -17.72
C SER A 692 0.49 6.42 -18.06
N LEU A 693 0.15 5.14 -17.88
CA LEU A 693 -1.20 4.64 -18.09
C LEU A 693 -2.06 4.78 -16.82
N THR A 694 -1.43 4.99 -15.67
CA THR A 694 -2.05 5.20 -14.35
C THR A 694 -2.64 6.60 -14.21
N SER A 695 -3.45 6.84 -13.18
CA SER A 695 -3.91 8.20 -12.83
C SER A 695 -2.77 9.10 -12.32
N TYR A 696 -1.60 8.53 -12.03
CA TYR A 696 -0.41 9.22 -11.54
C TYR A 696 0.63 9.42 -12.65
N PRO A 697 0.92 10.67 -13.06
CA PRO A 697 1.83 10.96 -14.18
C PRO A 697 3.30 11.04 -13.74
N PHE A 698 3.74 10.18 -12.81
CA PHE A 698 5.10 10.16 -12.27
C PHE A 698 5.39 8.78 -11.66
N GLY A 699 6.67 8.40 -11.54
CA GLY A 699 7.07 7.12 -10.95
C GLY A 699 6.83 7.05 -9.44
N TYR A 700 6.72 5.84 -8.90
CA TYR A 700 6.31 5.65 -7.50
C TYR A 700 7.27 6.26 -6.45
N LEU A 701 8.56 6.42 -6.76
CA LEU A 701 9.55 7.10 -5.91
C LEU A 701 9.68 8.61 -6.20
N ALA A 702 8.78 9.23 -6.96
CA ALA A 702 8.85 10.66 -7.25
C ALA A 702 8.78 11.52 -5.99
N GLN A 703 7.90 11.17 -5.04
CA GLN A 703 7.81 11.84 -3.74
C GLN A 703 9.03 11.60 -2.86
N THR A 704 9.65 10.41 -2.94
CA THR A 704 10.92 10.13 -2.26
C THR A 704 12.02 11.04 -2.80
N SER A 705 12.15 11.12 -4.13
CA SER A 705 13.19 11.89 -4.81
C SER A 705 13.15 13.39 -4.50
N THR A 706 11.94 13.94 -4.37
CA THR A 706 11.74 15.35 -4.01
C THR A 706 11.75 15.59 -2.50
N GLY A 707 11.68 14.52 -1.69
CA GLY A 707 11.49 14.60 -0.25
C GLY A 707 10.14 15.22 0.15
N TYR A 708 9.13 15.07 -0.70
CA TYR A 708 7.81 15.71 -0.57
C TYR A 708 7.20 15.54 0.84
N PHE A 709 7.21 14.33 1.40
CA PHE A 709 6.60 14.04 2.70
C PHE A 709 7.40 14.60 3.90
N TRP A 710 8.63 15.03 3.68
CA TRP A 710 9.46 15.72 4.66
C TRP A 710 9.15 17.22 4.62
N THR A 711 9.26 17.83 3.44
CA THR A 711 9.07 19.28 3.26
C THR A 711 7.63 19.71 3.51
N ARG A 712 6.64 18.95 3.03
CA ARG A 712 5.22 19.29 3.22
C ARG A 712 4.86 19.46 4.69
N ARG A 713 5.33 18.57 5.57
CA ARG A 713 5.00 18.64 7.01
C ARG A 713 5.66 19.84 7.70
N ASP A 714 6.87 20.21 7.26
CA ASP A 714 7.55 21.41 7.74
C ASP A 714 6.80 22.67 7.29
N GLU A 715 6.35 22.72 6.03
CA GLU A 715 5.58 23.83 5.45
C GLU A 715 4.22 23.99 6.12
N GLN A 716 3.48 22.89 6.32
CA GLN A 716 2.21 22.90 7.05
C GLN A 716 2.38 23.44 8.48
N LEU A 717 3.45 23.05 9.16
CA LEU A 717 3.71 23.56 10.51
C LEU A 717 4.08 25.04 10.48
N ALA A 718 4.91 25.47 9.52
CA ALA A 718 5.26 26.88 9.36
C ALA A 718 4.01 27.76 9.14
N ALA A 719 3.12 27.35 8.24
CA ALA A 719 1.85 28.04 7.99
C ALA A 719 0.95 28.05 9.24
N PHE A 720 0.87 26.92 9.96
CA PHE A 720 0.13 26.83 11.22
C PHE A 720 0.68 27.79 12.30
N LEU A 721 2.01 27.89 12.44
CA LEU A 721 2.64 28.79 13.41
C LEU A 721 2.45 30.26 13.01
N GLU A 722 2.58 30.58 11.73
CA GLU A 722 2.27 31.91 11.20
C GLU A 722 0.84 32.26 11.62
N ALA A 723 -0.16 31.49 11.19
CA ALA A 723 -1.56 31.72 11.56
C ALA A 723 -1.76 31.86 13.08
N THR A 724 -1.18 30.95 13.88
CA THR A 724 -1.35 30.96 15.35
C THR A 724 -0.76 32.21 16.03
N PHE A 725 0.33 32.78 15.51
CA PHE A 725 0.99 33.93 16.11
C PHE A 725 0.77 35.26 15.37
N THR A 726 0.14 35.24 14.19
CA THR A 726 -0.24 36.45 13.43
C THR A 726 -1.74 36.67 13.27
N ALA A 727 -2.63 35.73 13.67
CA ALA A 727 -4.09 35.94 13.65
C ALA A 727 -4.51 37.22 14.41
N GLY A 728 -3.74 37.65 15.43
CA GLY A 728 -3.96 38.94 16.10
C GLY A 728 -3.39 40.19 15.37
N GLN A 729 -2.76 40.04 14.20
CA GLN A 729 -2.08 41.12 13.46
C GLN A 729 -2.76 41.48 12.13
N GLN A 730 -3.51 40.57 11.52
CA GLN A 730 -4.48 40.96 10.49
C GLN A 730 -5.72 41.46 11.22
N SER A 731 -6.28 42.61 10.82
CA SER A 731 -7.48 43.12 11.46
C SER A 731 -8.67 42.28 11.01
N GLU A 732 -8.87 41.13 11.64
CA GLU A 732 -10.14 40.40 11.60
C GLU A 732 -11.17 41.31 12.24
N SER A 733 -12.01 41.89 11.40
CA SER A 733 -13.03 42.82 11.82
C SER A 733 -14.10 42.83 10.76
N TRP A 734 -15.34 42.88 11.21
CA TRP A 734 -16.45 43.20 10.33
C TRP A 734 -16.24 44.56 9.68
N GLU A 735 -16.43 44.66 8.36
CA GLU A 735 -16.55 45.95 7.68
C GLU A 735 -17.75 46.72 8.26
N THR A 736 -18.85 45.99 8.50
CA THR A 736 -19.99 46.49 9.27
C THR A 736 -20.39 45.47 10.34
N ALA A 737 -20.07 45.76 11.61
CA ALA A 737 -20.34 44.82 12.70
C ALA A 737 -21.85 44.61 12.96
N PRO A 738 -22.36 43.38 12.90
CA PRO A 738 -23.75 43.09 13.23
C PRO A 738 -23.99 43.19 14.75
N ALA A 739 -25.22 43.52 15.14
CA ALA A 739 -25.56 43.63 16.57
C ALA A 739 -25.51 42.28 17.32
N LYS A 740 -25.67 41.17 16.58
CA LYS A 740 -25.52 39.79 17.03
C LYS A 740 -24.93 38.97 15.89
N VAL A 741 -24.00 38.08 16.21
CA VAL A 741 -23.42 37.12 15.28
C VAL A 741 -24.03 35.75 15.56
N PHE A 742 -24.32 35.02 14.50
CA PHE A 742 -24.75 33.64 14.52
C PHE A 742 -23.74 32.82 13.72
N VAL A 743 -23.59 31.56 14.09
CA VAL A 743 -22.56 30.70 13.56
C VAL A 743 -23.08 29.31 13.23
N THR A 744 -22.50 28.72 12.20
CA THR A 744 -22.69 27.34 11.78
C THR A 744 -21.33 26.77 11.34
N ASP A 745 -21.19 25.46 11.30
CA ASP A 745 -19.98 24.73 10.91
C ASP A 745 -20.38 23.43 10.21
N ALA A 746 -19.38 22.65 9.76
CA ALA A 746 -19.58 21.41 9.03
C ALA A 746 -20.53 20.40 9.72
N ASP A 747 -20.60 20.37 11.05
CA ASP A 747 -21.49 19.48 11.82
C ASP A 747 -22.95 19.96 11.82
N HIS A 748 -23.17 21.24 11.49
CA HIS A 748 -24.46 21.92 11.47
C HIS A 748 -24.89 22.34 10.06
N VAL A 749 -24.25 21.79 9.02
CA VAL A 749 -24.65 21.98 7.62
C VAL A 749 -25.18 20.68 7.03
N THR A 750 -26.29 20.76 6.31
CA THR A 750 -26.84 19.65 5.51
C THR A 750 -26.94 20.05 4.04
N LEU A 751 -26.33 19.28 3.15
CA LEU A 751 -26.58 19.40 1.71
C LEU A 751 -27.99 18.88 1.40
N THR A 752 -28.86 19.73 0.85
CA THR A 752 -30.23 19.37 0.49
C THR A 752 -30.42 19.15 -1.00
N GLN A 753 -29.49 19.64 -1.84
CA GLN A 753 -29.44 19.31 -3.25
C GLN A 753 -27.99 19.30 -3.76
N PRO A 754 -27.53 18.19 -4.38
CA PRO A 754 -28.24 16.94 -4.64
C PRO A 754 -28.49 16.14 -3.35
N GLU A 755 -29.61 15.40 -3.30
CA GLU A 755 -29.90 14.47 -2.21
C GLU A 755 -29.08 13.19 -2.42
N ASN A 756 -27.80 13.26 -2.06
CA ASN A 756 -26.87 12.14 -2.16
C ASN A 756 -26.01 12.09 -0.88
N PRO A 757 -26.05 11.00 -0.09
CA PRO A 757 -25.32 10.92 1.18
C PRO A 757 -23.80 11.11 1.04
N VAL A 758 -23.20 10.60 -0.03
CA VAL A 758 -21.76 10.72 -0.30
C VAL A 758 -21.41 12.16 -0.63
N ALA A 759 -22.16 12.80 -1.53
CA ALA A 759 -21.96 14.22 -1.84
C ALA A 759 -22.22 15.13 -0.64
N GLY A 760 -23.22 14.77 0.18
CA GLY A 760 -23.53 15.45 1.42
C GLY A 760 -22.34 15.48 2.35
N GLY A 761 -21.81 14.30 2.71
CA GLY A 761 -20.62 14.19 3.56
C GLY A 761 -19.40 14.91 2.98
N ILE A 762 -19.10 14.71 1.70
CA ILE A 762 -17.96 15.35 1.01
C ILE A 762 -18.11 16.88 1.08
N ILE A 763 -19.19 17.44 0.55
CA ILE A 763 -19.33 18.89 0.39
C ILE A 763 -19.45 19.59 1.75
N THR A 764 -20.20 19.02 2.70
CA THR A 764 -20.36 19.64 4.02
C THR A 764 -19.06 19.58 4.83
N SER A 765 -18.23 18.54 4.64
CA SER A 765 -16.95 18.42 5.35
C SER A 765 -15.93 19.52 5.05
N PHE A 766 -16.06 20.18 3.89
CA PHE A 766 -15.23 21.33 3.53
C PHE A 766 -15.82 22.68 3.92
N MET A 767 -17.02 22.70 4.50
CA MET A 767 -17.65 23.96 4.87
C MET A 767 -16.84 24.63 5.98
N PRO A 768 -16.30 25.84 5.75
CA PRO A 768 -15.71 26.59 6.83
C PRO A 768 -16.79 26.94 7.83
N ARG A 769 -16.37 27.36 9.03
CA ARG A 769 -17.30 27.99 9.96
C ARG A 769 -17.83 29.28 9.31
N ILE A 770 -19.14 29.44 9.26
CA ILE A 770 -19.77 30.61 8.64
C ILE A 770 -20.37 31.49 9.72
N LEU A 771 -20.02 32.77 9.69
CA LEU A 771 -20.59 33.82 10.53
C LEU A 771 -21.70 34.56 9.78
N MET A 772 -22.81 34.85 10.45
CA MET A 772 -23.93 35.59 9.90
C MET A 772 -24.48 36.64 10.88
N GLY A 773 -24.89 37.80 10.39
CA GLY A 773 -25.56 38.81 11.21
C GLY A 773 -26.23 39.92 10.42
N GLY A 774 -27.23 40.58 11.01
CA GLY A 774 -27.95 41.70 10.37
C GLY A 774 -27.36 43.06 10.74
N VAL A 775 -27.15 43.93 9.74
CA VAL A 775 -26.47 45.24 9.91
C VAL A 775 -27.35 46.45 9.55
N GLU A 776 -28.31 46.30 8.64
CA GLU A 776 -29.19 47.39 8.18
C GLU A 776 -30.65 46.93 8.16
N VAL A 777 -31.29 46.88 9.34
CA VAL A 777 -32.68 46.40 9.47
C VAL A 777 -33.64 47.59 9.48
N ASP A 778 -34.49 47.69 8.45
CA ASP A 778 -35.61 48.65 8.39
C ASP A 778 -36.96 47.90 8.46
N PRO A 779 -37.58 47.81 9.65
CA PRO A 779 -38.88 47.16 9.83
C PRO A 779 -40.04 47.88 9.15
N GLY A 780 -39.90 49.18 8.88
CA GLY A 780 -40.94 49.98 8.21
C GLY A 780 -41.02 49.65 6.72
N LEU A 781 -39.87 49.33 6.11
CA LEU A 781 -39.77 48.89 4.71
C LEU A 781 -39.76 47.37 4.55
N GLY A 782 -39.57 46.62 5.65
CA GLY A 782 -39.39 45.17 5.62
C GLY A 782 -38.12 44.76 4.89
N THR A 783 -37.06 45.55 4.98
CA THR A 783 -35.78 45.31 4.27
C THR A 783 -34.64 45.12 5.26
N MET A 784 -33.75 44.17 4.96
CA MET A 784 -32.58 43.86 5.79
C MET A 784 -31.35 43.60 4.91
N THR A 785 -30.18 44.07 5.35
CA THR A 785 -28.89 43.59 4.84
C THR A 785 -28.27 42.63 5.86
N LEU A 786 -27.97 41.42 5.41
CA LEU A 786 -27.22 40.40 6.14
C LEU A 786 -25.76 40.45 5.70
N VAL A 787 -24.83 40.35 6.64
CA VAL A 787 -23.42 40.06 6.36
C VAL A 787 -23.16 38.57 6.62
N VAL A 788 -22.44 37.94 5.70
CA VAL A 788 -22.00 36.54 5.76
C VAL A 788 -20.48 36.54 5.63
N ALA A 789 -19.77 35.82 6.48
CA ALA A 789 -18.32 35.71 6.42
C ALA A 789 -17.85 34.31 6.78
N GLU A 790 -16.62 33.98 6.39
CA GLU A 790 -15.96 32.74 6.81
C GLU A 790 -15.11 33.02 8.06
N ASP A 791 -15.01 32.03 8.95
CA ASP A 791 -14.22 32.05 10.20
C ASP A 791 -13.38 30.76 10.24
N THR A 792 -12.43 30.65 9.33
CA THR A 792 -11.66 29.42 9.16
C THR A 792 -10.76 29.15 10.36
N ASP A 793 -10.38 30.14 11.16
CA ASP A 793 -9.51 29.97 12.34
C ASP A 793 -10.26 29.85 13.68
N GLN A 794 -11.58 30.05 13.65
CA GLN A 794 -12.51 30.03 14.78
C GLN A 794 -12.31 31.17 15.79
N SER A 795 -11.78 32.31 15.36
CA SER A 795 -11.65 33.52 16.20
C SER A 795 -13.00 34.13 16.57
N GLY A 796 -14.05 33.80 15.81
CA GLY A 796 -15.37 34.42 15.94
C GLY A 796 -15.49 35.78 15.24
N LEU A 797 -14.50 36.12 14.40
CA LEU A 797 -14.49 37.31 13.55
C LEU A 797 -14.32 36.89 12.08
N PRO A 798 -14.72 37.74 11.12
CA PRO A 798 -14.53 37.46 9.70
C PRO A 798 -13.06 37.31 9.34
N ASP A 799 -12.73 36.24 8.62
CA ASP A 799 -11.47 36.12 7.89
C ASP A 799 -11.36 37.27 6.87
N PRO A 800 -10.15 37.80 6.62
CA PRO A 800 -9.95 38.89 5.67
C PRO A 800 -10.50 38.59 4.26
N ASP A 801 -11.21 39.58 3.71
CA ASP A 801 -11.82 39.54 2.38
C ASP A 801 -12.86 38.40 2.19
N THR A 802 -13.50 37.95 3.27
CA THR A 802 -14.58 36.93 3.21
C THR A 802 -15.98 37.49 3.46
N GLU A 803 -16.10 38.71 4.00
CA GLU A 803 -17.40 39.34 4.25
C GLU A 803 -18.14 39.63 2.93
N THR A 804 -19.34 39.08 2.79
CA THR A 804 -20.29 39.39 1.72
C THR A 804 -21.57 39.97 2.32
N ALA A 805 -22.07 41.06 1.71
CA ALA A 805 -23.33 41.67 2.09
C ALA A 805 -24.46 41.22 1.15
N VAL A 806 -25.56 40.74 1.74
CA VAL A 806 -26.73 40.24 1.04
C VAL A 806 -27.97 41.00 1.50
N SER A 807 -28.49 41.87 0.65
CA SER A 807 -29.71 42.65 0.93
C SER A 807 -30.96 41.93 0.42
N GLY A 808 -32.03 41.99 1.20
CA GLY A 808 -33.30 41.34 0.88
C GLY A 808 -34.48 41.89 1.67
N THR A 809 -35.58 41.15 1.64
CA THR A 809 -36.83 41.49 2.34
C THR A 809 -37.13 40.50 3.44
N PHE A 810 -37.69 40.97 4.55
CA PHE A 810 -38.11 40.13 5.66
C PHE A 810 -39.54 40.41 6.13
N ASP A 811 -40.17 39.37 6.68
CA ASP A 811 -41.41 39.44 7.44
C ASP A 811 -41.17 39.08 8.93
N ALA A 812 -42.23 38.80 9.69
CA ALA A 812 -42.10 38.49 11.12
C ALA A 812 -41.21 37.27 11.43
N THR A 813 -41.06 36.32 10.51
CA THR A 813 -40.38 35.04 10.75
C THR A 813 -39.31 34.67 9.73
N THR A 814 -39.27 35.35 8.58
CA THR A 814 -38.48 34.91 7.44
C THR A 814 -37.79 36.09 6.77
N PHE A 815 -36.52 35.94 6.43
CA PHE A 815 -35.78 36.81 5.52
C PHE A 815 -35.52 36.08 4.21
N THR A 816 -35.65 36.79 3.10
CA THR A 816 -35.39 36.27 1.75
C THR A 816 -34.52 37.24 0.97
N ALA A 817 -33.51 36.72 0.29
CA ALA A 817 -32.62 37.52 -0.54
C ALA A 817 -32.12 36.75 -1.76
N GLN A 818 -31.70 37.49 -2.78
CA GLN A 818 -31.07 36.95 -3.97
C GLN A 818 -29.77 37.72 -4.26
N GLY A 819 -28.72 37.00 -4.63
CA GLY A 819 -27.44 37.56 -5.03
C GLY A 819 -27.05 37.17 -6.45
N THR A 820 -25.88 37.62 -6.87
CA THR A 820 -25.27 37.19 -8.14
C THR A 820 -24.36 35.99 -7.92
N GLU A 821 -23.57 36.00 -6.84
CA GLU A 821 -22.64 34.95 -6.47
C GLU A 821 -22.42 34.93 -4.95
N GLN A 822 -22.23 33.75 -4.37
CA GLN A 822 -21.71 33.54 -3.02
C GLN A 822 -20.48 32.63 -3.09
N PRO A 823 -19.26 33.13 -2.82
CA PRO A 823 -18.07 32.30 -2.72
C PRO A 823 -18.05 31.56 -1.37
N ILE A 824 -17.55 30.33 -1.39
CA ILE A 824 -17.17 29.55 -0.21
C ILE A 824 -15.78 28.98 -0.47
N ARG A 825 -14.77 29.38 0.30
CA ARG A 825 -13.40 28.85 0.15
C ARG A 825 -13.35 27.43 0.72
N VAL A 826 -12.72 26.54 -0.03
CA VAL A 826 -12.56 25.11 0.30
C VAL A 826 -11.11 24.91 0.72
N HIS A 827 -10.90 24.38 1.93
CA HIS A 827 -9.58 24.15 2.50
C HIS A 827 -9.38 22.67 2.86
N ASP A 828 -8.14 22.18 2.76
CA ASP A 828 -7.77 20.89 3.33
C ASP A 828 -7.66 20.96 4.87
N SER A 829 -7.42 19.82 5.52
CA SER A 829 -7.32 19.74 6.98
C SER A 829 -6.13 20.53 7.58
N ALA A 830 -5.17 20.92 6.74
CA ALA A 830 -4.05 21.77 7.11
C ALA A 830 -4.31 23.26 6.87
N GLY A 831 -5.47 23.61 6.34
CA GLY A 831 -5.86 24.99 6.04
C GLY A 831 -5.38 25.48 4.68
N THR A 832 -4.83 24.62 3.82
CA THR A 832 -4.45 24.98 2.44
C THR A 832 -5.71 25.15 1.59
N MET A 833 -5.85 26.27 0.88
CA MET A 833 -6.98 26.47 -0.03
C MET A 833 -6.86 25.56 -1.26
N LEU A 834 -7.86 24.70 -1.46
CA LEU A 834 -8.00 23.82 -2.63
C LEU A 834 -8.72 24.51 -3.79
N GLY A 835 -9.61 25.45 -3.46
CA GLY A 835 -10.35 26.24 -4.43
C GLY A 835 -11.45 27.07 -3.78
N THR A 836 -12.36 27.59 -4.59
CA THR A 836 -13.54 28.34 -4.11
C THR A 836 -14.77 27.79 -4.80
N LEU A 837 -15.72 27.28 -4.03
CA LEU A 837 -17.04 26.90 -4.52
C LEU A 837 -17.86 28.17 -4.73
N ARG A 838 -18.22 28.48 -5.98
CA ARG A 838 -18.97 29.69 -6.33
C ARG A 838 -20.43 29.37 -6.62
N ILE A 839 -21.31 29.70 -5.67
CA ILE A 839 -22.76 29.51 -5.81
C ILE A 839 -23.31 30.68 -6.60
N GLN A 840 -23.70 30.42 -7.84
CA GLN A 840 -24.33 31.35 -8.77
C GLN A 840 -25.81 31.52 -8.47
N GLN A 841 -26.29 32.76 -8.59
CA GLN A 841 -27.68 33.15 -8.30
C GLN A 841 -28.15 32.67 -6.91
N PRO A 842 -27.37 32.90 -5.83
CA PRO A 842 -27.71 32.42 -4.52
C PRO A 842 -29.04 33.01 -4.06
N ALA A 843 -29.94 32.16 -3.58
CA ALA A 843 -31.21 32.50 -3.00
C ALA A 843 -31.21 32.07 -1.54
N TRP A 844 -31.27 33.04 -0.63
CA TRP A 844 -31.28 32.83 0.80
C TRP A 844 -32.71 32.83 1.32
N THR A 845 -33.05 31.87 2.18
CA THR A 845 -34.26 31.87 3.01
C THR A 845 -33.86 31.60 4.46
N ILE A 846 -34.01 32.59 5.34
CA ILE A 846 -33.48 32.52 6.70
C ILE A 846 -34.63 32.69 7.70
N ALA A 847 -34.77 31.71 8.60
CA ALA A 847 -35.69 31.78 9.72
C ALA A 847 -35.12 32.72 10.79
N GLN A 848 -35.86 33.78 11.10
CA GLN A 848 -35.37 34.90 11.88
C GLN A 848 -36.45 35.52 12.77
N THR A 849 -36.03 36.24 13.81
CA THR A 849 -36.90 37.20 14.51
C THR A 849 -36.22 38.55 14.60
N VAL A 850 -36.97 39.63 14.35
CA VAL A 850 -36.49 41.01 14.52
C VAL A 850 -37.12 41.63 15.77
N ASP A 851 -36.29 42.22 16.62
CA ASP A 851 -36.73 43.09 17.71
C ASP A 851 -36.30 44.53 17.42
N ALA A 852 -37.28 45.43 17.31
CA ALA A 852 -37.12 46.79 16.81
C ALA A 852 -36.35 46.80 15.47
N SER A 853 -35.13 47.32 15.42
CA SER A 853 -34.27 47.39 14.22
C SER A 853 -33.04 46.48 14.33
N LYS A 854 -33.17 45.33 15.00
CA LYS A 854 -32.07 44.36 15.18
C LYS A 854 -32.55 42.94 15.01
N VAL A 855 -31.72 42.09 14.41
CA VAL A 855 -31.94 40.64 14.38
C VAL A 855 -31.78 40.09 15.80
N ALA A 856 -32.84 39.51 16.35
CA ALA A 856 -32.85 38.93 17.68
C ALA A 856 -32.38 37.47 17.66
N THR A 857 -32.81 36.69 16.66
CA THR A 857 -32.43 35.27 16.45
C THR A 857 -32.32 34.96 14.96
N LEU A 858 -31.35 34.13 14.58
CA LEU A 858 -31.35 33.32 13.37
C LEU A 858 -31.30 31.85 13.80
N THR A 859 -32.16 31.00 13.25
CA THR A 859 -32.21 29.58 13.63
C THR A 859 -31.79 28.66 12.51
N THR A 860 -32.27 28.91 11.29
CA THR A 860 -31.93 28.12 10.12
C THR A 860 -31.75 29.03 8.92
N ALA A 861 -30.80 28.73 8.05
CA ALA A 861 -30.64 29.39 6.77
C ALA A 861 -30.61 28.34 5.65
N ASP A 862 -31.45 28.51 4.64
CA ASP A 862 -31.42 27.74 3.40
C ASP A 862 -30.75 28.60 2.33
N LEU A 863 -29.71 28.06 1.69
CA LEU A 863 -29.02 28.65 0.55
C LEU A 863 -29.21 27.74 -0.66
N ALA A 864 -29.93 28.24 -1.67
CA ALA A 864 -30.12 27.54 -2.94
C ALA A 864 -29.48 28.32 -4.10
N GLY A 865 -29.07 27.63 -5.15
CA GLY A 865 -28.48 28.24 -6.34
C GLY A 865 -27.98 27.18 -7.31
N SER A 866 -26.92 27.52 -8.04
CA SER A 866 -26.20 26.54 -8.86
C SER A 866 -24.70 26.77 -8.79
N ILE A 867 -23.90 25.73 -8.97
CA ILE A 867 -22.44 25.83 -9.04
C ILE A 867 -21.99 25.55 -10.47
N ALA A 868 -20.93 26.22 -10.94
CA ALA A 868 -20.34 25.88 -12.22
C ALA A 868 -19.72 24.48 -12.14
N THR A 869 -20.06 23.60 -13.07
CA THR A 869 -19.58 22.20 -13.06
C THR A 869 -18.07 22.13 -13.08
N GLU A 870 -17.42 22.92 -13.93
CA GLU A 870 -15.96 22.97 -14.03
C GLU A 870 -15.31 23.38 -12.70
N ASN A 871 -15.96 24.23 -11.91
CA ASN A 871 -15.43 24.64 -10.61
C ASN A 871 -15.42 23.48 -9.61
N LEU A 872 -16.49 22.68 -9.57
CA LEU A 872 -16.52 21.47 -8.74
C LEU A 872 -15.52 20.43 -9.23
N VAL A 873 -15.45 20.21 -10.55
CA VAL A 873 -14.52 19.26 -11.16
C VAL A 873 -13.06 19.65 -10.87
N ASP A 874 -12.71 20.92 -11.00
CA ASP A 874 -11.35 21.41 -10.73
C ASP A 874 -10.97 21.27 -9.25
N ILE A 875 -11.91 21.53 -8.32
CA ILE A 875 -11.68 21.30 -6.89
C ILE A 875 -11.39 19.82 -6.63
N VAL A 876 -12.19 18.90 -7.16
CA VAL A 876 -11.97 17.45 -6.97
C VAL A 876 -10.67 17.00 -7.66
N LEU A 877 -10.35 17.53 -8.85
CA LEU A 877 -9.11 17.21 -9.56
C LEU A 877 -7.86 17.75 -8.84
N SER A 878 -7.98 18.86 -8.10
CA SER A 878 -6.89 19.41 -7.30
C SER A 878 -6.43 18.45 -6.20
N VAL A 879 -7.35 17.58 -5.75
CA VAL A 879 -7.08 16.54 -4.78
C VAL A 879 -6.19 15.47 -5.40
N GLY A 880 -6.44 15.06 -6.65
CA GLY A 880 -5.69 14.01 -7.36
C GLY A 880 -6.22 12.59 -7.10
N GLY A 881 -5.60 11.57 -7.71
CA GLY A 881 -5.96 10.15 -7.55
C GLY A 881 -7.06 9.63 -8.49
N ILE A 882 -7.93 10.52 -8.98
CA ILE A 882 -8.98 10.25 -9.96
C ILE A 882 -8.77 11.11 -11.21
N ASP A 883 -8.98 10.53 -12.40
CA ASP A 883 -8.88 11.28 -13.65
C ASP A 883 -10.15 12.10 -13.91
N ARG A 884 -10.11 13.01 -14.88
CA ARG A 884 -11.27 13.87 -15.20
C ARG A 884 -12.51 13.04 -15.54
N GLU A 885 -12.37 11.96 -16.31
CA GLU A 885 -13.50 11.08 -16.63
C GLU A 885 -14.12 10.48 -15.36
N GLY A 886 -13.30 9.99 -14.43
CA GLY A 886 -13.75 9.46 -13.15
C GLY A 886 -14.46 10.52 -12.30
N VAL A 887 -13.89 11.73 -12.21
CA VAL A 887 -14.55 12.86 -11.50
C VAL A 887 -15.89 13.18 -12.14
N GLU A 888 -15.93 13.28 -13.47
CA GLU A 888 -17.17 13.59 -14.18
C GLU A 888 -18.23 12.50 -13.96
N ASN A 889 -17.85 11.21 -14.00
CA ASN A 889 -18.77 10.10 -13.72
C ASN A 889 -19.26 10.09 -12.27
N LEU A 890 -18.38 10.39 -11.31
CA LEU A 890 -18.75 10.55 -9.90
C LEU A 890 -19.77 11.67 -9.75
N VAL A 891 -19.53 12.85 -10.35
CA VAL A 891 -20.45 13.98 -10.34
C VAL A 891 -21.77 13.59 -11.03
N LYS A 892 -21.75 12.90 -12.17
CA LYS A 892 -22.98 12.43 -12.84
C LYS A 892 -23.80 11.52 -11.92
N SER A 893 -23.16 10.56 -11.27
CA SER A 893 -23.79 9.66 -10.31
C SER A 893 -24.43 10.43 -9.14
N ILE A 894 -23.70 11.40 -8.58
CA ILE A 894 -24.18 12.25 -7.49
C ILE A 894 -25.43 13.05 -7.90
N TYR A 895 -25.45 13.57 -9.13
CA TYR A 895 -26.50 14.45 -9.63
C TYR A 895 -27.62 13.73 -10.39
N GLY A 896 -27.57 12.40 -10.49
CA GLY A 896 -28.52 11.61 -11.28
C GLY A 896 -28.52 11.96 -12.77
N VAL A 897 -27.38 12.42 -13.29
CA VAL A 897 -27.17 12.66 -14.72
C VAL A 897 -26.88 11.32 -15.38
N ASP A 898 -27.51 11.06 -16.53
CA ASP A 898 -27.22 9.86 -17.31
C ASP A 898 -25.72 9.80 -17.64
N PRO A 899 -25.02 8.68 -17.39
CA PRO A 899 -23.60 8.55 -17.72
C PRO A 899 -23.26 8.89 -19.18
N ALA A 900 -24.18 8.66 -20.13
CA ALA A 900 -24.00 8.98 -21.55
C ALA A 900 -24.13 10.48 -21.87
N ASP A 901 -24.79 11.25 -21.00
CA ASP A 901 -24.97 12.69 -21.21
C ASP A 901 -23.72 13.48 -20.73
N PRO A 902 -23.39 14.61 -21.37
CA PRO A 902 -22.40 15.53 -20.81
C PRO A 902 -22.94 16.11 -19.50
N LEU A 903 -22.04 16.41 -18.56
CA LEU A 903 -22.45 17.17 -17.38
C LEU A 903 -23.05 18.52 -17.81
N PRO A 904 -24.14 18.98 -17.17
CA PRO A 904 -24.67 20.31 -17.43
C PRO A 904 -23.61 21.37 -17.11
N ALA A 905 -23.68 22.57 -17.70
CA ALA A 905 -22.71 23.64 -17.41
C ALA A 905 -22.80 24.15 -15.96
N SER A 906 -23.97 23.99 -15.33
CA SER A 906 -24.26 24.38 -13.96
C SER A 906 -25.01 23.25 -13.25
N LEU A 907 -24.63 22.94 -12.02
CA LEU A 907 -25.25 21.92 -11.20
C LEU A 907 -26.12 22.58 -10.13
N PRO A 908 -27.35 22.10 -9.88
CA PRO A 908 -28.18 22.66 -8.82
C PRO A 908 -27.51 22.45 -7.47
N PHE A 909 -27.61 23.42 -6.58
CA PHE A 909 -26.95 23.36 -5.28
C PHE A 909 -27.86 23.92 -4.22
N ALA A 910 -28.06 23.19 -3.12
CA ALA A 910 -28.78 23.70 -1.98
C ALA A 910 -28.22 23.15 -0.67
N MET A 911 -28.12 24.01 0.33
CA MET A 911 -27.69 23.66 1.68
C MET A 911 -28.62 24.29 2.72
N ARG A 912 -28.72 23.60 3.86
CA ARG A 912 -29.34 24.10 5.08
C ARG A 912 -28.26 24.26 6.15
N PHE A 913 -28.27 25.40 6.80
CA PHE A 913 -27.44 25.73 7.95
C PHE A 913 -28.31 25.77 9.19
N ASP A 914 -27.91 25.06 10.23
CA ASP A 914 -28.41 25.27 11.59
C ASP A 914 -27.52 26.30 12.28
N LEU A 915 -28.12 27.40 12.73
CA LEU A 915 -27.43 28.58 13.24
C LEU A 915 -27.54 28.66 14.76
N THR A 916 -26.43 28.92 15.42
CA THR A 916 -26.37 29.15 16.87
C THR A 916 -25.82 30.56 17.16
N PRO A 917 -26.27 31.25 18.22
CA PRO A 917 -25.64 32.51 18.62
C PRO A 917 -24.18 32.28 19.02
N LEU A 918 -23.27 33.10 18.50
CA LEU A 918 -21.85 33.07 18.85
C LEU A 918 -21.60 33.73 20.21
#